data_AF-A0A9N8DXP8-F1
#
_entry.id   AF-A0A9N8DXP8-F1
#
_cell.length_a   1.000
_cell.length_b   1.000
_cell.length_c   1.000
_cell.angle_alpha   90.00
_cell.angle_beta   90.00
_cell.angle_gamma   90.00
#
_symmetry.space_group_name_H-M   'P 1'
#
loop_
_entity.id
_entity.type
_entity.pdbx_description
1 polymer ?
#
loop_
_entity_poly.entity_id
_entity_poly.type
_entity_poly.pdbx_seq_one_letter_code
_entity_poly.pdbx_strand_id
1 'polypeptide(L)'
;MVASGVQVSTNNDVDVDDYTSTELVEEDFATPEQVSFATNTIVEVTDLSNYKGSSVGDRVESFLHEHSVAVIAKSHCPFCRDVLDVLAKQLGVTVHVINVDKISGGGNIHKHIINTYKHRTVPAVFVRGQFLGGCDDVKALRANGKLERELLAGLIGNQRATYSSGKVETAHLVPVQRSKACHPLFWFPNVVNNYVVRVTGFFVCLFAVLSAAFPNEDFPGYVAAGLLIDFVLRMVVGSSASPLGMVATFLTSPFHPQFKPGPPKQFAAACGTFFSLMGTIFYFVEFEYHQYIACGFMAGLAMASGLEWAFDFCLGCLFYSWGIMFGIFPDYVYRIYTSSKQEVEESWEYMHYNSNAPKPEKVDSDPSSAISLKYKRKTDEWTKDDFNIIRNMQVSYFAMPLALLALAVAFKMGAEFTTSFNTTGVERQYVITDEVYMAVGLLGTVILLLWALLYLARFVLHSHKCKTEWDCPMRSPSFGAPTICLMLISFLIHDEEVEDYRLDDIARVIFWVGSLAHCLLTIAKLGEWVGMRHELEHVHSQWMILPVGLSVAALVCPMIPLFDLDNDNARGNVLVARLFQSFAVVMWIVLFVINFLKVVTSHNSDNRLRHGVFIWVAAPCIIGMADYSICVSDKVLPLEQCNASFVNYFFMALFIFAVLCWSTLPYIGFLGKDKFGMQYWIGCFALGALAACSALMYAIYGYNALENLMITALIMASVANGVCFLHTLASLSRRRGVFTPEQKWGPLSFMKLTHEAIRGNMETMRSSLDTLDLNDKSDAARDHLAVFAAHFNRLCIVHDEHSKHEDQVIFKEFNDWFSKHAKKYNDDHEDFHAKIAYFKNLANLLLNTNIAKERRQSALDTLKKDLPPFLDYFLVHLKGEEDNLNPIGRKYLPLQVQKQISRKVFQITASENWEVIIPYVINNLPRHVQRVRYLKVLLWSMPERGQQIGAIVYRNVDAVMWERLRVEVPEMIPRGAYNWRRYY
;
A
#
# COMPACT_ATOMS: atom_id res chain seq x y z
N MET A 1 -34.47 52.42 6.57
CA MET A 1 -35.65 53.23 6.19
C MET A 1 -36.83 52.29 6.08
N VAL A 2 -37.86 52.60 6.89
CA VAL A 2 -39.27 52.21 6.82
C VAL A 2 -39.64 50.72 6.88
N ALA A 3 -40.23 50.40 8.02
CA ALA A 3 -40.98 49.20 8.37
C ALA A 3 -42.45 49.27 7.90
N SER A 4 -43.12 48.12 8.04
CA SER A 4 -44.56 47.83 8.23
C SER A 4 -44.97 46.68 7.29
N GLY A 5 -45.60 45.59 7.72
CA GLY A 5 -46.44 45.33 8.90
C GLY A 5 -47.80 44.86 8.39
N VAL A 6 -48.32 43.73 8.91
CA VAL A 6 -49.71 43.52 9.36
C VAL A 6 -49.99 42.04 9.61
N GLN A 7 -50.58 41.84 10.79
CA GLN A 7 -51.10 40.67 11.49
C GLN A 7 -52.18 39.90 10.73
N VAL A 8 -52.39 38.62 11.11
CA VAL A 8 -53.71 38.12 11.55
C VAL A 8 -53.53 37.10 12.69
N SER A 9 -54.51 37.13 13.58
CA SER A 9 -54.67 36.58 14.92
C SER A 9 -54.89 35.07 15.05
N THR A 10 -54.57 34.66 16.28
CA THR A 10 -54.97 33.48 17.05
C THR A 10 -56.44 33.08 16.99
N ASN A 11 -56.70 31.77 16.98
CA ASN A 11 -57.59 31.12 17.95
C ASN A 11 -57.21 29.64 18.18
N ASN A 12 -57.29 29.29 19.46
CA ASN A 12 -56.95 28.08 20.19
C ASN A 12 -57.50 26.76 19.60
N ASP A 13 -56.79 25.64 19.84
CA ASP A 13 -57.13 24.72 20.93
C ASP A 13 -56.12 23.56 21.08
N VAL A 14 -56.01 23.11 22.34
CA VAL A 14 -55.49 21.84 22.87
C VAL A 14 -54.01 21.77 23.32
N ASP A 15 -53.85 22.18 24.58
CA ASP A 15 -53.24 21.49 25.72
C ASP A 15 -51.86 20.81 25.59
N VAL A 16 -50.90 21.51 26.19
CA VAL A 16 -49.69 20.95 26.79
C VAL A 16 -50.05 20.58 28.22
N ASP A 17 -50.05 19.29 28.55
CA ASP A 17 -49.87 18.83 29.92
C ASP A 17 -49.26 17.43 29.97
N ASP A 18 -48.26 17.33 30.84
CA ASP A 18 -47.97 16.21 31.73
C ASP A 18 -47.70 14.81 31.15
N TYR A 19 -46.41 14.43 31.16
CA TYR A 19 -46.03 13.04 31.40
C TYR A 19 -45.16 12.98 32.66
N THR A 20 -45.88 12.94 33.77
CA THR A 20 -45.50 12.39 35.06
C THR A 20 -44.66 11.12 34.95
N SER A 21 -43.66 11.06 35.81
CA SER A 21 -43.03 9.86 36.36
C SER A 21 -44.04 8.72 36.59
N THR A 22 -44.01 7.70 35.72
CA THR A 22 -44.52 6.37 36.07
C THR A 22 -43.36 5.56 36.62
N GLU A 23 -43.46 5.25 37.91
CA GLU A 23 -42.70 4.27 38.65
C GLU A 23 -42.53 2.99 37.82
N LEU A 24 -41.27 2.62 37.58
CA LEU A 24 -40.93 1.27 37.14
C LEU A 24 -41.18 0.35 38.34
N VAL A 25 -42.24 -0.44 38.25
CA VAL A 25 -42.46 -1.61 39.09
C VAL A 25 -41.23 -2.50 38.95
N GLU A 26 -40.53 -2.74 40.06
CA GLU A 26 -39.54 -3.82 40.19
C GLU A 26 -40.27 -5.14 39.96
N GLU A 27 -40.27 -5.63 38.72
CA GLU A 27 -40.45 -7.06 38.46
C GLU A 27 -39.11 -7.74 38.77
N ASP A 28 -39.14 -8.58 39.80
CA ASP A 28 -38.08 -9.49 40.20
C ASP A 28 -37.53 -10.26 38.99
N PHE A 29 -36.44 -9.75 38.41
CA PHE A 29 -35.60 -10.53 37.53
C PHE A 29 -34.95 -11.62 38.39
N ALA A 30 -35.51 -12.82 38.27
CA ALA A 30 -34.87 -14.04 38.73
C ALA A 30 -33.39 -14.01 38.35
N THR A 31 -32.54 -14.11 39.38
CA THR A 31 -31.09 -14.24 39.26
C THR A 31 -30.77 -15.23 38.14
N PRO A 32 -29.90 -14.89 37.18
CA PRO A 32 -29.49 -15.84 36.17
C PRO A 32 -28.81 -17.01 36.88
N GLU A 33 -29.45 -18.18 36.85
CA GLU A 33 -28.78 -19.44 37.14
C GLU A 33 -27.49 -19.44 36.32
N GLN A 34 -26.36 -19.52 37.03
CA GLN A 34 -25.06 -19.72 36.43
C GLN A 34 -25.08 -21.05 35.67
N VAL A 35 -25.41 -21.00 34.38
CA VAL A 35 -25.05 -22.07 33.46
C VAL A 35 -23.53 -22.03 33.33
N SER A 36 -22.86 -22.87 34.11
CA SER A 36 -21.43 -23.11 33.97
C SER A 36 -21.18 -23.74 32.60
N PHE A 37 -20.75 -22.93 31.65
CA PHE A 37 -20.16 -23.44 30.41
C PHE A 37 -18.89 -24.20 30.80
N ALA A 38 -18.92 -25.52 30.60
CA ALA A 38 -17.78 -26.39 30.87
C ALA A 38 -16.54 -25.89 30.12
N THR A 39 -15.64 -25.28 30.88
CA THR A 39 -14.26 -25.00 30.50
C THR A 39 -13.53 -26.32 30.29
N ASN A 40 -13.06 -26.59 29.06
CA ASN A 40 -11.75 -27.18 28.74
C ASN A 40 -11.65 -27.55 27.25
N THR A 41 -10.93 -26.77 26.46
CA THR A 41 -10.82 -26.96 24.99
C THR A 41 -9.43 -27.45 24.53
N ILE A 42 -8.47 -27.64 25.44
CA ILE A 42 -7.15 -28.23 25.15
C ILE A 42 -6.78 -29.23 26.26
N VAL A 43 -6.44 -30.47 25.87
CA VAL A 43 -6.04 -31.55 26.79
C VAL A 43 -4.56 -31.90 26.51
N GLU A 44 -3.69 -31.55 27.45
CA GLU A 44 -2.25 -31.84 27.35
C GLU A 44 -1.98 -33.28 27.80
N VAL A 45 -1.38 -34.10 26.93
CA VAL A 45 -1.02 -35.49 27.22
C VAL A 45 0.43 -35.53 27.69
N THR A 46 0.61 -35.84 28.97
CA THR A 46 1.93 -35.85 29.64
C THR A 46 2.53 -37.24 29.80
N ASP A 47 1.76 -38.31 29.55
CA ASP A 47 2.22 -39.69 29.61
C ASP A 47 1.63 -40.52 28.46
N LEU A 48 2.52 -41.18 27.71
CA LEU A 48 2.19 -42.05 26.57
C LEU A 48 1.95 -43.51 26.98
N SER A 49 2.17 -43.87 28.25
CA SER A 49 1.98 -45.23 28.77
C SER A 49 0.53 -45.73 28.64
N ASN A 50 -0.43 -44.80 28.57
CA ASN A 50 -1.86 -45.07 28.43
C ASN A 50 -2.28 -45.53 27.02
N TYR A 51 -1.41 -45.37 26.02
CA TYR A 51 -1.72 -45.70 24.62
C TYR A 51 -1.11 -47.05 24.24
N LYS A 52 -1.79 -47.81 23.38
CA LYS A 52 -1.39 -49.18 23.03
C LYS A 52 -0.13 -49.20 22.16
N GLY A 53 0.79 -50.12 22.44
CA GLY A 53 1.98 -50.32 21.62
C GLY A 53 3.24 -50.68 22.42
N SER A 54 4.12 -51.48 21.82
CA SER A 54 5.38 -51.92 22.43
C SER A 54 6.53 -50.92 22.21
N SER A 55 6.50 -50.13 21.14
CA SER A 55 7.48 -49.06 20.87
C SER A 55 6.91 -47.66 21.07
N VAL A 56 7.79 -46.64 21.20
CA VAL A 56 7.38 -45.22 21.30
C VAL A 56 6.63 -44.77 20.04
N GLY A 57 6.99 -45.28 18.86
CA GLY A 57 6.29 -44.98 17.61
C GLY A 57 4.86 -45.52 17.62
N ASP A 58 4.67 -46.78 18.04
CA ASP A 58 3.34 -47.40 18.09
C ASP A 58 2.40 -46.66 19.04
N ARG A 59 2.92 -46.20 20.19
CA ARG A 59 2.15 -45.41 21.16
C ARG A 59 1.77 -44.03 20.61
N VAL A 60 2.65 -43.40 19.82
CA VAL A 60 2.36 -42.12 19.16
C VAL A 60 1.28 -42.31 18.10
N GLU A 61 1.37 -43.35 17.27
CA GLU A 61 0.31 -43.66 16.29
C GLU A 61 -1.02 -43.98 16.97
N SER A 62 -1.00 -44.74 18.08
CA SER A 62 -2.19 -44.99 18.89
C SER A 62 -2.81 -43.69 19.41
N PHE A 63 -2.01 -42.73 19.88
CA PHE A 63 -2.50 -41.39 20.27
C PHE A 63 -3.10 -40.61 19.10
N LEU A 64 -2.44 -40.61 17.93
CA LEU A 64 -2.89 -39.89 16.74
C LEU A 64 -4.23 -40.42 16.21
N HIS A 65 -4.46 -41.73 16.33
CA HIS A 65 -5.69 -42.38 15.89
C HIS A 65 -6.82 -42.36 16.93
N GLU A 66 -6.51 -42.39 18.24
CA GLU A 66 -7.51 -42.37 19.31
C GLU A 66 -8.15 -40.99 19.53
N HIS A 67 -7.54 -39.91 19.02
CA HIS A 67 -8.02 -38.55 19.26
C HIS A 67 -8.45 -37.87 17.96
N SER A 68 -9.66 -37.28 18.00
CA SER A 68 -10.26 -36.60 16.84
C SER A 68 -9.38 -35.49 16.31
N VAL A 69 -8.73 -34.73 17.19
CA VAL A 69 -7.75 -33.71 16.83
C VAL A 69 -6.54 -33.89 17.72
N ALA A 70 -5.44 -34.32 17.12
CA ALA A 70 -4.18 -34.57 17.78
C ALA A 70 -3.12 -33.62 17.23
N VAL A 71 -2.41 -32.92 18.12
CA VAL A 71 -1.36 -31.99 17.74
C VAL A 71 -0.07 -32.39 18.42
N ILE A 72 0.97 -32.64 17.62
CA ILE A 72 2.34 -32.71 18.13
C ILE A 72 2.89 -31.29 18.14
N ALA A 73 3.12 -30.76 19.33
CA ALA A 73 3.51 -29.38 19.56
C ALA A 73 4.83 -29.28 20.32
N LYS A 74 5.36 -28.06 20.37
CA LYS A 74 6.27 -27.64 21.43
C LYS A 74 5.57 -26.54 22.20
N SER A 75 5.63 -26.59 23.53
CA SER A 75 4.92 -25.63 24.39
C SER A 75 5.34 -24.18 24.13
N HIS A 76 6.59 -24.00 23.70
CA HIS A 76 7.18 -22.70 23.36
C HIS A 76 6.97 -22.25 21.89
N CYS A 77 6.28 -23.02 21.04
CA CYS A 77 6.18 -22.71 19.62
C CYS A 77 4.96 -21.81 19.32
N PRO A 78 5.15 -20.59 18.75
CA PRO A 78 4.03 -19.69 18.44
C PRO A 78 3.11 -20.27 17.36
N PHE A 79 3.65 -21.04 16.41
CA PHE A 79 2.86 -21.75 15.40
C PHE A 79 1.95 -22.83 16.00
N CYS A 80 2.42 -23.49 17.07
CA CYS A 80 1.62 -24.48 17.80
C CYS A 80 0.49 -23.78 18.57
N ARG A 81 0.81 -22.68 19.27
CA ARG A 81 -0.21 -21.86 19.95
C ARG A 81 -1.24 -21.31 18.99
N ASP A 82 -0.82 -20.80 17.83
CA ASP A 82 -1.73 -20.33 16.78
C ASP A 82 -2.67 -21.44 16.30
N VAL A 83 -2.13 -22.63 16.03
CA VAL A 83 -2.95 -23.80 15.65
C VAL A 83 -3.91 -24.17 16.77
N LEU A 84 -3.43 -24.26 18.00
CA LEU A 84 -4.27 -24.59 19.16
C LEU A 84 -5.36 -23.54 19.36
N ASP A 85 -5.06 -22.24 19.20
CA ASP A 85 -6.06 -21.17 19.29
C ASP A 85 -7.08 -21.24 18.14
N VAL A 86 -6.62 -21.52 16.92
CA VAL A 86 -7.51 -21.74 15.76
C VAL A 86 -8.47 -22.89 16.05
N LEU A 87 -7.93 -24.06 16.42
CA LEU A 87 -8.69 -25.28 16.62
C LEU A 87 -9.58 -25.21 17.88
N ALA A 88 -9.01 -24.81 19.01
CA ALA A 88 -9.66 -24.87 20.32
C ALA A 88 -10.51 -23.65 20.63
N LYS A 89 -10.02 -22.43 20.37
CA LYS A 89 -10.74 -21.20 20.77
C LYS A 89 -11.63 -20.65 19.67
N GLN A 90 -11.19 -20.70 18.42
CA GLN A 90 -11.93 -20.12 17.31
C GLN A 90 -12.92 -21.10 16.70
N LEU A 91 -12.56 -22.39 16.64
CA LEU A 91 -13.44 -23.45 16.12
C LEU A 91 -14.11 -24.27 17.23
N GLY A 92 -13.72 -24.09 18.49
CA GLY A 92 -14.36 -24.76 19.63
C GLY A 92 -14.07 -26.26 19.73
N VAL A 93 -13.01 -26.76 19.08
CA VAL A 93 -12.70 -28.20 19.02
C VAL A 93 -11.85 -28.64 20.20
N THR A 94 -12.18 -29.76 20.84
CA THR A 94 -11.30 -30.36 21.84
C THR A 94 -10.02 -30.85 21.18
N VAL A 95 -8.88 -30.24 21.51
CA VAL A 95 -7.57 -30.60 20.96
C VAL A 95 -6.74 -31.37 21.98
N HIS A 96 -6.27 -32.55 21.62
CA HIS A 96 -5.29 -33.29 22.39
C HIS A 96 -3.89 -32.96 21.91
N VAL A 97 -3.01 -32.54 22.81
CA VAL A 97 -1.67 -32.05 22.45
C VAL A 97 -0.58 -32.80 23.20
N ILE A 98 0.42 -33.29 22.46
CA ILE A 98 1.68 -33.75 23.03
C ILE A 98 2.71 -32.65 22.84
N ASN A 99 3.16 -32.07 23.95
CA ASN A 99 4.29 -31.14 23.96
C ASN A 99 5.60 -31.93 24.07
N VAL A 100 6.30 -32.11 22.94
CA VAL A 100 7.51 -32.94 22.86
C VAL A 100 8.68 -32.40 23.68
N ASP A 101 8.60 -31.15 24.11
CA ASP A 101 9.56 -30.49 25.02
C ASP A 101 9.29 -30.76 26.51
N LYS A 102 8.09 -31.27 26.86
CA LYS A 102 7.69 -31.54 28.26
C LYS A 102 7.56 -33.03 28.58
N ILE A 103 7.33 -33.89 27.59
CA ILE A 103 7.14 -35.33 27.80
C ILE A 103 8.48 -36.10 27.81
N SER A 104 8.59 -37.11 28.68
CA SER A 104 9.78 -37.97 28.74
C SER A 104 9.94 -38.76 27.42
N GLY A 105 11.13 -38.69 26.81
CA GLY A 105 11.38 -39.30 25.50
C GLY A 105 10.85 -38.52 24.29
N GLY A 106 10.45 -37.26 24.44
CA GLY A 106 9.88 -36.43 23.36
C GLY A 106 10.76 -36.25 22.12
N GLY A 107 12.09 -36.35 22.25
CA GLY A 107 13.01 -36.37 21.10
C GLY A 107 12.80 -37.57 20.17
N ASN A 108 12.39 -38.72 20.70
CA ASN A 108 12.08 -39.91 19.90
C ASN A 108 10.70 -39.79 19.22
N ILE A 109 9.74 -39.14 19.87
CA ILE A 109 8.44 -38.79 19.27
C ILE A 109 8.65 -37.88 18.06
N HIS A 110 9.43 -36.81 18.22
CA HIS A 110 9.67 -35.86 17.12
C HIS A 110 10.44 -36.55 15.96
N LYS A 111 11.45 -37.39 16.27
CA LYS A 111 12.13 -38.20 15.24
C LYS A 111 11.17 -39.14 14.50
N HIS A 112 10.21 -39.74 15.20
CA HIS A 112 9.21 -40.61 14.57
C HIS A 112 8.34 -39.82 13.57
N ILE A 113 7.81 -38.65 13.96
CA ILE A 113 7.03 -37.79 13.07
C ILE A 113 7.82 -37.38 11.81
N ILE A 114 9.11 -37.06 11.97
CA ILE A 114 10.00 -36.71 10.84
C ILE A 114 10.15 -37.89 9.88
N ASN A 115 10.35 -39.09 10.40
CA ASN A 115 10.61 -40.28 9.59
C ASN A 115 9.36 -40.77 8.85
N THR A 116 8.21 -40.79 9.54
CA THR A 116 6.93 -41.31 9.05
C THR A 116 6.23 -40.31 8.12
N TYR A 117 6.00 -39.07 8.59
CA TYR A 117 5.19 -38.07 7.87
C TYR A 117 6.01 -37.08 7.03
N LYS A 118 7.34 -37.25 6.99
CA LYS A 118 8.29 -36.35 6.30
C LYS A 118 8.19 -34.88 6.73
N HIS A 119 7.60 -34.61 7.91
CA HIS A 119 7.39 -33.27 8.43
C HIS A 119 8.43 -32.93 9.50
N ARG A 120 9.27 -31.92 9.23
CA ARG A 120 10.40 -31.56 10.10
C ARG A 120 10.03 -30.67 11.28
N THR A 121 8.95 -29.91 11.14
CA THR A 121 8.61 -28.79 12.03
C THR A 121 7.42 -29.12 12.93
N VAL A 122 7.25 -28.34 13.99
CA VAL A 122 6.01 -28.34 14.80
C VAL A 122 5.25 -27.02 14.56
N PRO A 123 3.92 -27.01 14.59
CA PRO A 123 3.03 -28.13 14.92
C PRO A 123 2.98 -29.18 13.81
N ALA A 124 2.67 -30.42 14.18
CA ALA A 124 2.20 -31.45 13.27
C ALA A 124 0.75 -31.75 13.67
N VAL A 125 -0.19 -31.45 12.77
CA VAL A 125 -1.62 -31.48 13.07
C VAL A 125 -2.24 -32.68 12.39
N PHE A 126 -2.98 -33.43 13.19
CA PHE A 126 -3.69 -34.61 12.77
C PHE A 126 -5.15 -34.46 13.14
N VAL A 127 -6.02 -34.83 12.20
CA VAL A 127 -7.45 -34.96 12.46
C VAL A 127 -7.79 -36.40 12.11
N ARG A 128 -8.29 -37.15 13.11
CA ARG A 128 -8.68 -38.56 12.98
C ARG A 128 -7.56 -39.47 12.45
N GLY A 129 -6.33 -39.22 12.90
CA GLY A 129 -5.15 -39.93 12.42
C GLY A 129 -4.68 -39.57 11.01
N GLN A 130 -5.40 -38.72 10.26
CA GLN A 130 -4.92 -38.19 9.00
C GLN A 130 -4.02 -36.98 9.24
N PHE A 131 -2.86 -36.94 8.59
CA PHE A 131 -1.94 -35.83 8.69
C PHE A 131 -2.38 -34.65 7.80
N LEU A 132 -2.60 -33.47 8.39
CA LEU A 132 -2.99 -32.26 7.67
C LEU A 132 -1.82 -31.34 7.36
N GLY A 133 -0.70 -31.51 8.06
CA GLY A 133 0.47 -30.65 7.91
C GLY A 133 0.78 -29.83 9.15
N GLY A 134 1.45 -28.69 8.95
CA GLY A 134 1.80 -27.74 9.98
C GLY A 134 0.83 -26.55 10.10
N CYS A 135 1.29 -25.50 10.77
CA CYS A 135 0.48 -24.30 11.02
C CYS A 135 0.04 -23.60 9.72
N ASP A 136 0.95 -23.54 8.74
CA ASP A 136 0.67 -22.93 7.44
C ASP A 136 -0.38 -23.74 6.67
N ASP A 137 -0.27 -25.07 6.68
CA ASP A 137 -1.23 -25.96 6.00
C ASP A 137 -2.62 -25.86 6.62
N VAL A 138 -2.71 -25.90 7.95
CA VAL A 138 -3.97 -25.71 8.70
C VAL A 138 -4.61 -24.37 8.38
N LYS A 139 -3.83 -23.30 8.28
CA LYS A 139 -4.35 -21.97 7.91
C LYS A 139 -4.76 -21.88 6.45
N ALA A 140 -4.04 -22.54 5.53
CA ALA A 140 -4.42 -22.61 4.13
C ALA A 140 -5.73 -23.38 3.94
N LEU A 141 -5.85 -24.51 4.64
CA LEU A 141 -7.08 -25.28 4.73
C LEU A 141 -8.21 -24.46 5.35
N ARG A 142 -7.93 -23.58 6.30
CA ARG A 142 -8.95 -22.68 6.86
C ARG A 142 -9.39 -21.61 5.87
N ALA A 143 -8.43 -20.98 5.18
CA ALA A 143 -8.71 -19.92 4.22
C ALA A 143 -9.59 -20.41 3.07
N ASN A 144 -9.47 -21.68 2.68
CA ASN A 144 -10.33 -22.31 1.67
C ASN A 144 -11.52 -23.10 2.27
N GLY A 145 -11.77 -23.00 3.59
CA GLY A 145 -12.86 -23.67 4.31
C GLY A 145 -12.74 -25.20 4.43
N LYS A 146 -11.60 -25.79 4.01
CA LYS A 146 -11.31 -27.22 4.12
C LYS A 146 -10.92 -27.64 5.54
N LEU A 147 -10.38 -26.76 6.38
CA LEU A 147 -9.99 -27.10 7.76
C LEU A 147 -11.24 -27.32 8.63
N GLU A 148 -12.16 -26.36 8.61
CA GLU A 148 -13.45 -26.47 9.28
C GLU A 148 -14.18 -27.72 8.83
N ARG A 149 -14.13 -28.04 7.54
CA ARG A 149 -14.67 -29.26 6.94
C ARG A 149 -14.05 -30.55 7.50
N GLU A 150 -12.73 -30.61 7.67
CA GLU A 150 -12.04 -31.77 8.27
C GLU A 150 -12.31 -31.90 9.78
N LEU A 151 -12.46 -30.79 10.50
CA LEU A 151 -12.65 -30.75 11.96
C LEU A 151 -14.10 -30.92 12.42
N LEU A 152 -15.03 -30.22 11.76
CA LEU A 152 -16.46 -30.29 12.06
C LEU A 152 -17.02 -31.68 11.74
N ALA A 153 -16.30 -32.44 10.90
CA ALA A 153 -16.46 -33.86 10.71
C ALA A 153 -16.70 -34.67 12.00
N GLY A 154 -16.17 -34.21 13.14
CA GLY A 154 -16.35 -34.81 14.47
C GLY A 154 -16.90 -33.91 15.59
N LEU A 155 -17.48 -32.73 15.30
CA LEU A 155 -18.00 -31.82 16.33
C LEU A 155 -19.52 -31.60 16.33
N ILE A 156 -20.28 -32.04 15.32
CA ILE A 156 -21.75 -31.89 15.32
C ILE A 156 -22.43 -33.00 16.14
N GLY A 157 -21.89 -33.25 17.33
CA GLY A 157 -22.57 -34.05 18.35
C GLY A 157 -23.70 -33.28 19.07
N ASN A 158 -23.70 -31.93 19.10
CA ASN A 158 -24.45 -31.24 20.18
C ASN A 158 -25.26 -29.96 19.90
N GLN A 159 -25.47 -29.47 18.67
CA GLN A 159 -26.44 -28.36 18.49
C GLN A 159 -27.35 -28.54 17.27
N ARG A 160 -28.64 -28.80 17.56
CA ARG A 160 -29.75 -28.71 16.60
C ARG A 160 -30.10 -27.23 16.40
N ALA A 161 -29.76 -26.65 15.25
CA ALA A 161 -30.31 -25.36 14.82
C ALA A 161 -31.18 -25.57 13.56
N THR A 162 -32.47 -25.32 13.72
CA THR A 162 -33.48 -25.27 12.66
C THR A 162 -33.42 -23.91 11.98
N TYR A 163 -33.08 -23.88 10.69
CA TYR A 163 -32.99 -22.65 9.91
C TYR A 163 -34.40 -22.20 9.45
N SER A 164 -34.89 -21.12 10.04
CA SER A 164 -36.09 -20.39 9.62
C SER A 164 -35.72 -19.34 8.55
N SER A 165 -36.43 -19.36 7.43
CA SER A 165 -36.14 -18.66 6.17
C SER A 165 -36.48 -17.16 6.11
N GLY A 166 -36.62 -16.47 7.25
CA GLY A 166 -37.05 -15.05 7.28
C GLY A 166 -36.02 -14.04 7.75
N LYS A 167 -35.00 -14.48 8.47
CA LYS A 167 -33.89 -13.65 8.92
C LYS A 167 -32.64 -14.47 8.76
N VAL A 168 -31.80 -14.11 7.79
CA VAL A 168 -30.40 -14.53 7.85
C VAL A 168 -29.89 -13.89 9.13
N GLU A 169 -29.80 -14.66 10.22
CA GLU A 169 -29.14 -14.21 11.44
C GLU A 169 -27.70 -13.90 11.06
N THR A 170 -27.44 -12.64 10.75
CA THR A 170 -26.12 -12.05 10.56
C THR A 170 -25.31 -12.04 11.87
N ALA A 171 -25.84 -12.66 12.93
CA ALA A 171 -25.37 -12.54 14.30
C ALA A 171 -24.55 -13.75 14.83
N HIS A 172 -24.53 -14.92 14.18
CA HIS A 172 -23.86 -16.10 14.77
C HIS A 172 -22.40 -16.32 14.35
N LEU A 173 -21.78 -15.30 13.73
CA LEU A 173 -20.33 -15.18 13.67
C LEU A 173 -19.84 -13.89 14.33
N VAL A 174 -20.57 -13.37 15.34
CA VAL A 174 -19.99 -12.35 16.22
C VAL A 174 -18.78 -12.98 16.89
N PRO A 175 -17.54 -12.49 16.64
CA PRO A 175 -16.43 -12.86 17.50
C PRO A 175 -16.70 -12.17 18.83
N VAL A 176 -17.28 -12.91 19.79
CA VAL A 176 -17.53 -12.44 21.16
C VAL A 176 -16.20 -12.07 21.87
N GLN A 177 -15.05 -12.36 21.24
CA GLN A 177 -13.81 -11.63 21.45
C GLN A 177 -13.17 -11.30 20.10
N ARG A 178 -13.23 -10.03 19.67
CA ARG A 178 -12.34 -9.59 18.58
C ARG A 178 -10.90 -9.79 19.03
N SER A 179 -10.16 -10.54 18.21
CA SER A 179 -8.72 -10.70 18.36
C SER A 179 -8.04 -9.35 18.54
N LYS A 180 -7.11 -9.24 19.50
CA LYS A 180 -6.31 -8.04 19.78
C LYS A 180 -5.24 -7.75 18.70
N ALA A 181 -5.47 -8.17 17.45
CA ALA A 181 -4.52 -7.95 16.36
C ALA A 181 -4.20 -6.46 16.26
N CYS A 182 -2.92 -6.13 16.11
CA CYS A 182 -2.47 -4.75 15.97
C CYS A 182 -1.43 -4.65 14.86
N HIS A 183 -1.42 -3.54 14.14
CA HIS A 183 -0.33 -3.24 13.23
C HIS A 183 1.00 -3.06 14.00
N PRO A 184 2.16 -3.34 13.37
CA PRO A 184 3.45 -3.04 13.94
C PRO A 184 3.57 -1.54 14.26
N LEU A 185 4.38 -1.23 15.27
CA LEU A 185 4.60 0.13 15.76
C LEU A 185 5.12 1.08 14.66
N PHE A 186 5.86 0.54 13.69
CA PHE A 186 6.41 1.27 12.55
C PHE A 186 5.81 0.81 11.21
N TRP A 187 6.21 1.46 10.11
CA TRP A 187 5.83 1.12 8.73
C TRP A 187 6.46 -0.17 8.19
N PHE A 188 7.00 -1.00 9.05
CA PHE A 188 7.61 -2.27 8.69
C PHE A 188 6.58 -3.20 8.02
N PRO A 189 6.97 -3.91 6.94
CA PRO A 189 6.07 -4.80 6.22
C PRO A 189 5.75 -6.05 7.04
N ASN A 190 4.49 -6.50 6.99
CA ASN A 190 4.04 -7.71 7.70
C ASN A 190 4.76 -8.98 7.22
N VAL A 191 5.21 -8.98 5.96
CA VAL A 191 5.90 -10.08 5.28
C VAL A 191 7.17 -9.54 4.63
N VAL A 192 8.29 -10.25 4.77
CA VAL A 192 9.57 -9.89 4.13
C VAL A 192 10.09 -11.03 3.24
N ASN A 193 10.89 -10.68 2.23
CA ASN A 193 11.56 -11.67 1.37
C ASN A 193 12.86 -12.14 2.05
N ASN A 194 12.98 -13.45 2.29
CA ASN A 194 14.12 -14.06 2.95
C ASN A 194 15.42 -13.87 2.17
N TYR A 195 15.38 -13.94 0.84
CA TYR A 195 16.58 -13.71 0.02
C TYR A 195 17.13 -12.30 0.22
N VAL A 196 16.25 -11.30 0.28
CA VAL A 196 16.63 -9.91 0.56
C VAL A 196 17.29 -9.82 1.94
N VAL A 197 16.69 -10.45 2.95
CA VAL A 197 17.21 -10.45 4.32
C VAL A 197 18.61 -11.09 4.37
N ARG A 198 18.82 -12.23 3.71
CA ARG A 198 20.12 -12.92 3.70
C ARG A 198 21.22 -12.14 2.99
N VAL A 199 20.92 -11.56 1.83
CA VAL A 199 21.87 -10.71 1.09
C VAL A 199 22.16 -9.41 1.86
N THR A 200 21.17 -8.85 2.55
CA THR A 200 21.40 -7.71 3.46
C THR A 200 22.32 -8.13 4.61
N GLY A 201 22.08 -9.31 5.21
CA GLY A 201 22.93 -9.88 6.25
C GLY A 201 24.38 -10.07 5.80
N PHE A 202 24.61 -10.44 4.54
CA PHE A 202 25.96 -10.51 3.96
C PHE A 202 26.67 -9.15 3.98
N PHE A 203 26.01 -8.09 3.47
CA PHE A 203 26.60 -6.75 3.46
C PHE A 203 26.85 -6.21 4.87
N VAL A 204 25.90 -6.42 5.79
CA VAL A 204 26.07 -6.04 7.20
C VAL A 204 27.25 -6.77 7.81
N CYS A 205 27.37 -8.09 7.59
CA CYS A 205 28.49 -8.89 8.08
C CYS A 205 29.82 -8.36 7.51
N LEU A 206 29.89 -8.14 6.19
CA LEU A 206 31.08 -7.62 5.53
C LEU A 206 31.52 -6.26 6.12
N PHE A 207 30.61 -5.29 6.21
CA PHE A 207 30.94 -3.98 6.75
C PHE A 207 31.25 -4.00 8.24
N ALA A 208 30.56 -4.83 9.02
CA ALA A 208 30.86 -4.98 10.44
C ALA A 208 32.22 -5.65 10.68
N VAL A 209 32.60 -6.63 9.85
CA VAL A 209 33.95 -7.22 9.87
C VAL A 209 35.01 -6.18 9.48
N LEU A 210 34.78 -5.40 8.41
CA LEU A 210 35.71 -4.34 8.01
C LEU A 210 35.89 -3.31 9.12
N SER A 211 34.81 -2.88 9.77
CA SER A 211 34.88 -1.97 10.91
C SER A 211 35.66 -2.59 12.08
N ALA A 212 35.41 -3.86 12.41
CA ALA A 212 36.05 -4.54 13.55
C ALA A 212 37.52 -4.90 13.28
N ALA A 213 37.89 -5.19 12.03
CA ALA A 213 39.24 -5.64 11.66
C ALA A 213 40.27 -4.51 11.63
N PHE A 214 39.84 -3.26 11.40
CA PHE A 214 40.71 -2.09 11.29
C PHE A 214 40.37 -1.02 12.35
N PRO A 215 40.33 -1.35 13.65
CA PRO A 215 39.75 -0.47 14.67
C PRO A 215 40.52 0.84 14.91
N ASN A 216 41.77 0.92 14.43
CA ASN A 216 42.65 2.07 14.61
C ASN A 216 42.59 3.07 13.46
N GLU A 217 41.91 2.74 12.36
CA GLU A 217 41.74 3.63 11.21
C GLU A 217 40.55 4.58 11.46
N ASP A 218 40.42 5.65 10.67
CA ASP A 218 39.33 6.63 10.81
C ASP A 218 38.01 6.15 10.18
N PHE A 219 38.09 5.33 9.12
CA PHE A 219 36.91 4.86 8.37
C PHE A 219 35.90 3.96 9.14
N PRO A 220 36.27 3.10 10.11
CA PRO A 220 35.37 2.23 10.86
C PRO A 220 34.23 2.98 11.57
N GLY A 221 34.52 4.15 12.16
CA GLY A 221 33.50 4.97 12.81
C GLY A 221 32.41 5.40 11.84
N TYR A 222 32.79 5.81 10.63
CA TYR A 222 31.86 6.15 9.55
C TYR A 222 31.10 4.92 9.01
N VAL A 223 31.74 3.76 8.95
CA VAL A 223 31.07 2.50 8.59
C VAL A 223 30.03 2.11 9.63
N ALA A 224 30.35 2.23 10.92
CA ALA A 224 29.41 1.99 12.02
C ALA A 224 28.22 2.96 11.97
N ALA A 225 28.48 4.25 11.72
CA ALA A 225 27.44 5.26 11.53
C ALA A 225 26.56 4.96 10.30
N GLY A 226 27.15 4.54 9.18
CA GLY A 226 26.42 4.13 7.98
C GLY A 226 25.53 2.90 8.23
N LEU A 227 26.03 1.92 8.97
CA LEU A 227 25.24 0.76 9.40
C LEU A 227 24.11 1.16 10.37
N LEU A 228 24.34 2.11 11.27
CA LEU A 228 23.32 2.66 12.15
C LEU A 228 22.17 3.29 11.35
N ILE A 229 22.49 4.15 10.38
CA ILE A 229 21.49 4.75 9.49
C ILE A 229 20.70 3.67 8.75
N ASP A 230 21.37 2.68 8.17
CA ASP A 230 20.71 1.58 7.46
C ASP A 230 19.82 0.72 8.38
N PHE A 231 20.26 0.43 9.61
CA PHE A 231 19.45 -0.32 10.59
C PHE A 231 18.24 0.46 11.10
N VAL A 232 18.38 1.76 11.35
CA VAL A 232 17.25 2.62 11.73
C VAL A 232 16.19 2.63 10.62
N LEU A 233 16.61 2.83 9.37
CA LEU A 233 15.71 2.79 8.21
C LEU A 233 15.03 1.41 8.07
N ARG A 234 15.79 0.31 8.25
CA ARG A 234 15.21 -1.05 8.24
C ARG A 234 14.25 -1.29 9.39
N MET A 235 14.51 -0.79 10.59
CA MET A 235 13.64 -0.94 11.75
C MET A 235 12.29 -0.23 11.53
N VAL A 236 12.32 0.95 10.90
CA VAL A 236 11.12 1.79 10.70
C VAL A 236 10.31 1.35 9.47
N VAL A 237 10.95 1.12 8.32
CA VAL A 237 10.26 0.93 7.02
C VAL A 237 10.57 -0.44 6.39
N GLY A 238 11.56 -1.16 6.90
CA GLY A 238 12.04 -2.41 6.31
C GLY A 238 13.07 -2.19 5.19
N SER A 239 13.34 -3.23 4.41
CA SER A 239 14.36 -3.20 3.34
C SER A 239 14.07 -2.23 2.20
N SER A 240 12.86 -1.65 2.15
CA SER A 240 12.42 -0.76 1.08
C SER A 240 12.94 0.69 1.23
N ALA A 241 13.37 1.11 2.42
CA ALA A 241 13.94 2.45 2.62
C ALA A 241 15.45 2.44 2.90
N SER A 242 16.03 1.27 3.18
CA SER A 242 17.42 1.17 3.58
C SER A 242 18.34 0.96 2.37
N PRO A 243 19.51 1.62 2.30
CA PRO A 243 20.45 1.44 1.19
C PRO A 243 20.85 -0.03 0.97
N LEU A 244 21.27 -0.74 2.01
CA LEU A 244 21.73 -2.14 1.88
C LEU A 244 20.57 -3.08 1.55
N GLY A 245 19.40 -2.85 2.16
CA GLY A 245 18.18 -3.59 1.89
C GLY A 245 17.70 -3.41 0.44
N MET A 246 17.90 -2.24 -0.14
CA MET A 246 17.54 -1.96 -1.53
C MET A 246 18.53 -2.53 -2.53
N VAL A 247 19.84 -2.51 -2.23
CA VAL A 247 20.83 -3.25 -3.01
C VAL A 247 20.47 -4.74 -3.01
N ALA A 248 20.18 -5.31 -1.85
CA ALA A 248 19.73 -6.70 -1.72
C ALA A 248 18.41 -6.97 -2.48
N THR A 249 17.45 -6.04 -2.43
CA THR A 249 16.19 -6.12 -3.18
C THR A 249 16.42 -6.13 -4.68
N PHE A 250 17.32 -5.29 -5.18
CA PHE A 250 17.69 -5.28 -6.59
C PHE A 250 18.37 -6.59 -7.01
N LEU A 251 19.38 -7.05 -6.27
CA LEU A 251 20.12 -8.28 -6.57
C LEU A 251 19.22 -9.52 -6.54
N THR A 252 18.23 -9.55 -5.65
CA THR A 252 17.31 -10.70 -5.51
C THR A 252 16.03 -10.56 -6.33
N SER A 253 15.82 -9.41 -6.97
CA SER A 253 14.62 -9.12 -7.75
C SER A 253 14.29 -10.11 -8.88
N PRO A 254 15.26 -10.81 -9.53
CA PRO A 254 14.95 -11.80 -10.55
C PRO A 254 14.41 -13.14 -10.01
N PHE A 255 14.58 -13.42 -8.72
CA PHE A 255 14.25 -14.72 -8.13
C PHE A 255 12.83 -14.73 -7.53
N HIS A 256 12.23 -15.92 -7.49
CA HIS A 256 10.99 -16.13 -6.76
C HIS A 256 11.21 -15.85 -5.26
N PRO A 257 10.44 -14.97 -4.62
CA PRO A 257 10.64 -14.63 -3.22
C PRO A 257 10.31 -15.82 -2.33
N GLN A 258 10.98 -15.87 -1.17
CA GLN A 258 10.61 -16.75 -0.08
C GLN A 258 10.12 -15.88 1.07
N PHE A 259 8.83 -15.94 1.38
CA PHE A 259 8.24 -15.04 2.37
C PHE A 259 8.46 -15.53 3.81
N LYS A 260 8.82 -14.60 4.70
CA LYS A 260 9.07 -14.82 6.14
C LYS A 260 8.34 -13.75 6.97
N PRO A 261 8.10 -14.02 8.27
CA PRO A 261 7.40 -13.07 9.14
C PRO A 261 8.18 -11.78 9.33
N GLY A 262 7.47 -10.65 9.19
CA GLY A 262 8.01 -9.32 9.39
C GLY A 262 8.37 -8.97 10.85
N PRO A 263 7.46 -9.14 11.84
CA PRO A 263 7.71 -8.67 13.22
C PRO A 263 8.99 -9.19 13.89
N PRO A 264 9.34 -10.50 13.79
CA PRO A 264 10.62 -10.99 14.33
C PRO A 264 11.85 -10.37 13.63
N LYS A 265 11.73 -10.05 12.34
CA LYS A 265 12.80 -9.41 11.55
C LYS A 265 12.93 -7.93 11.87
N GLN A 266 11.82 -7.27 12.19
CA GLN A 266 11.84 -5.91 12.71
C GLN A 266 12.56 -5.84 14.06
N PHE A 267 12.30 -6.80 14.95
CA PHE A 267 13.03 -6.92 16.21
C PHE A 267 14.53 -7.17 15.98
N ALA A 268 14.90 -8.03 15.04
CA ALA A 268 16.30 -8.23 14.64
C ALA A 268 16.96 -6.93 14.13
N ALA A 269 16.23 -6.11 13.37
CA ALA A 269 16.70 -4.79 12.95
C ALA A 269 16.90 -3.85 14.15
N ALA A 270 16.01 -3.87 15.14
CA ALA A 270 16.17 -3.09 16.37
C ALA A 270 17.42 -3.52 17.18
N CYS A 271 17.69 -4.82 17.28
CA CYS A 271 18.96 -5.30 17.84
C CYS A 271 20.15 -4.76 17.06
N GLY A 272 20.11 -4.81 15.72
CA GLY A 272 21.17 -4.24 14.89
C GLY A 272 21.36 -2.73 15.07
N THR A 273 20.28 -1.96 15.24
CA THR A 273 20.33 -0.54 15.62
C THR A 273 21.07 -0.36 16.93
N PHE A 274 20.81 -1.20 17.94
CA PHE A 274 21.52 -1.13 19.22
C PHE A 274 23.03 -1.37 19.07
N PHE A 275 23.43 -2.46 18.39
CA PHE A 275 24.85 -2.78 18.21
C PHE A 275 25.60 -1.73 17.38
N SER A 276 24.99 -1.25 16.29
CA SER A 276 25.58 -0.20 15.46
C SER A 276 25.60 1.16 16.15
N LEU A 277 24.60 1.49 16.98
CA LEU A 277 24.59 2.70 17.80
C LEU A 277 25.72 2.67 18.84
N MET A 278 25.86 1.57 19.59
CA MET A 278 26.95 1.43 20.55
C MET A 278 28.30 1.48 19.84
N GLY A 279 28.47 0.76 18.73
CA GLY A 279 29.68 0.84 17.91
C GLY A 279 30.01 2.27 17.48
N THR A 280 29.02 3.00 16.96
CA THR A 280 29.18 4.41 16.55
C THR A 280 29.60 5.27 17.74
N ILE A 281 28.88 5.22 18.85
CA ILE A 281 29.19 6.01 20.05
C ILE A 281 30.61 5.72 20.53
N PHE A 282 31.00 4.45 20.64
CA PHE A 282 32.33 4.10 21.13
C PHE A 282 33.46 4.44 20.15
N TYR A 283 33.21 4.51 18.84
CA TYR A 283 34.20 5.05 17.90
C TYR A 283 34.37 6.56 18.04
N PHE A 284 33.31 7.33 18.30
CA PHE A 284 33.35 8.80 18.36
C PHE A 284 33.55 9.39 19.77
N VAL A 285 33.41 8.61 20.85
CA VAL A 285 33.67 9.05 22.23
C VAL A 285 35.07 8.62 22.65
N GLU A 286 35.96 9.59 22.84
CA GLU A 286 37.38 9.38 23.12
C GLU A 286 37.63 9.06 24.61
N PHE A 287 37.84 7.79 24.95
CA PHE A 287 38.36 7.35 26.25
C PHE A 287 39.24 6.10 26.11
N GLU A 288 40.01 5.73 27.14
CA GLU A 288 40.96 4.61 27.05
C GLU A 288 40.27 3.31 26.59
N TYR A 289 40.79 2.69 25.52
CA TYR A 289 40.27 1.47 24.87
C TYR A 289 38.91 1.57 24.16
N HIS A 290 38.40 2.78 23.88
CA HIS A 290 37.11 2.98 23.21
C HIS A 290 36.97 2.20 21.87
N GLN A 291 38.04 2.16 21.05
CA GLN A 291 38.10 1.43 19.78
C GLN A 291 37.92 -0.09 19.93
N TYR A 292 38.45 -0.69 21.00
CA TYR A 292 38.32 -2.13 21.24
C TYR A 292 36.92 -2.50 21.73
N ILE A 293 36.27 -1.62 22.50
CA ILE A 293 34.87 -1.79 22.91
C ILE A 293 33.96 -1.69 21.68
N ALA A 294 34.18 -0.69 20.83
CA ALA A 294 33.48 -0.54 19.56
C ALA A 294 33.64 -1.78 18.67
N CYS A 295 34.89 -2.27 18.53
CA CYS A 295 35.21 -3.51 17.82
C CYS A 295 34.41 -4.70 18.38
N GLY A 296 34.28 -4.83 19.70
CA GLY A 296 33.47 -5.88 20.33
C GLY A 296 32.00 -5.86 19.90
N PHE A 297 31.36 -4.69 19.87
CA PHE A 297 29.99 -4.55 19.37
C PHE A 297 29.89 -4.86 17.87
N MET A 298 30.82 -4.38 17.06
CA MET A 298 30.83 -4.65 15.61
C MET A 298 31.09 -6.12 15.29
N ALA A 299 31.97 -6.79 16.04
CA ALA A 299 32.19 -8.23 15.94
C ALA A 299 30.95 -9.03 16.33
N GLY A 300 30.24 -8.62 17.38
CA GLY A 300 28.94 -9.20 17.76
C GLY A 300 27.90 -9.09 16.65
N LEU A 301 27.82 -7.91 16.01
CA LEU A 301 26.94 -7.66 14.87
C LEU A 301 27.34 -8.52 13.64
N ALA A 302 28.64 -8.63 13.36
CA ALA A 302 29.18 -9.47 12.29
C ALA A 302 28.81 -10.95 12.49
N MET A 303 28.96 -11.48 13.70
CA MET A 303 28.57 -12.86 14.01
C MET A 303 27.06 -13.09 13.80
N ALA A 304 26.21 -12.21 14.34
CA ALA A 304 24.76 -12.36 14.24
C ALA A 304 24.26 -12.27 12.78
N SER A 305 24.77 -11.31 12.01
CA SER A 305 24.41 -11.14 10.59
C SER A 305 25.03 -12.21 9.70
N GLY A 306 26.23 -12.69 10.03
CA GLY A 306 26.90 -13.81 9.36
C GLY A 306 26.12 -15.12 9.48
N LEU A 307 25.57 -15.43 10.66
CA LEU A 307 24.70 -16.60 10.84
C LEU A 307 23.42 -16.54 9.99
N GLU A 308 22.83 -15.35 9.87
CA GLU A 308 21.62 -15.14 9.06
C GLU A 308 21.92 -15.31 7.57
N TRP A 309 23.03 -14.75 7.11
CA TRP A 309 23.48 -14.91 5.72
C TRP A 309 23.83 -16.36 5.38
N ALA A 310 24.72 -16.98 6.15
CA ALA A 310 25.31 -18.29 5.81
C ALA A 310 24.37 -19.47 6.08
N PHE A 311 23.63 -19.44 7.20
CA PHE A 311 22.87 -20.60 7.69
C PHE A 311 21.34 -20.38 7.75
N ASP A 312 20.81 -19.26 7.25
CA ASP A 312 19.40 -18.87 7.42
C ASP A 312 18.97 -18.81 8.90
N PHE A 313 19.92 -18.54 9.80
CA PHE A 313 19.71 -18.53 11.25
C PHE A 313 19.78 -17.10 11.79
N CYS A 314 18.63 -16.55 12.18
CA CYS A 314 18.54 -15.18 12.72
C CYS A 314 18.44 -15.18 14.24
N LEU A 315 19.49 -14.69 14.91
CA LEU A 315 19.56 -14.58 16.38
C LEU A 315 18.41 -13.71 16.95
N GLY A 316 18.09 -12.60 16.28
CA GLY A 316 16.98 -11.73 16.69
C GLY A 316 15.62 -12.44 16.62
N CYS A 317 15.39 -13.30 15.61
CA CYS A 317 14.17 -14.10 15.54
C CYS A 317 14.07 -15.12 16.68
N LEU A 318 15.20 -15.68 17.11
CA LEU A 318 15.26 -16.58 18.27
C LEU A 318 14.87 -15.84 19.56
N PHE A 319 15.50 -14.69 19.83
CA PHE A 319 15.17 -13.87 21.01
C PHE A 319 13.72 -13.36 20.99
N TYR A 320 13.20 -13.01 19.82
CA TYR A 320 11.79 -12.65 19.70
C TYR A 320 10.86 -13.82 20.06
N SER A 321 11.22 -15.03 19.63
CA SER A 321 10.49 -16.25 19.99
C SER A 321 10.56 -16.54 21.49
N TRP A 322 11.70 -16.29 22.15
CA TRP A 322 11.80 -16.34 23.61
C TRP A 322 10.97 -15.25 24.30
N GLY A 323 10.93 -14.03 23.74
CA GLY A 323 10.07 -12.97 24.25
C GLY A 323 8.59 -13.33 24.20
N ILE A 324 8.14 -14.02 23.14
CA ILE A 324 6.80 -14.62 23.05
C ILE A 324 6.61 -15.76 24.08
N MET A 325 7.65 -16.55 24.35
CA MET A 325 7.62 -17.64 25.33
C MET A 325 7.48 -17.13 26.77
N PHE A 326 8.21 -16.07 27.13
CA PHE A 326 8.18 -15.47 28.46
C PHE A 326 7.05 -14.43 28.65
N GLY A 327 6.19 -14.25 27.64
CA GLY A 327 5.09 -13.28 27.71
C GLY A 327 5.51 -11.81 27.64
N ILE A 328 6.76 -11.53 27.23
CA ILE A 328 7.26 -10.17 26.97
C ILE A 328 6.55 -9.56 25.76
N PHE A 329 6.32 -10.37 24.72
CA PHE A 329 5.60 -9.96 23.52
C PHE A 329 4.27 -10.72 23.39
N PRO A 330 3.17 -10.03 23.06
CA PRO A 330 1.89 -10.69 22.85
C PRO A 330 1.79 -11.39 21.49
N ASP A 331 1.20 -12.59 21.47
CA ASP A 331 1.10 -13.46 20.29
C ASP A 331 0.35 -12.84 19.10
N TYR A 332 -0.59 -11.91 19.37
CA TYR A 332 -1.41 -11.29 18.32
C TYR A 332 -0.60 -10.44 17.32
N VAL A 333 0.62 -10.00 17.66
CA VAL A 333 1.52 -9.27 16.75
C VAL A 333 1.96 -10.16 15.60
N TYR A 334 2.09 -11.46 15.84
CA TYR A 334 2.48 -12.45 14.84
C TYR A 334 1.29 -12.95 13.98
N ARG A 335 0.06 -12.83 14.49
CA ARG A 335 -1.15 -13.36 13.85
C ARG A 335 -1.46 -12.75 12.48
N ILE A 336 -1.14 -11.47 12.29
CA ILE A 336 -1.36 -10.77 11.01
C ILE A 336 -0.55 -11.41 9.88
N TYR A 337 0.72 -11.75 10.15
CA TYR A 337 1.58 -12.41 9.18
C TYR A 337 0.97 -13.74 8.73
N THR A 338 0.66 -14.61 9.70
CA THR A 338 0.23 -15.97 9.38
C THR A 338 -1.09 -16.04 8.62
N SER A 339 -1.98 -15.07 8.84
CA SER A 339 -3.26 -15.00 8.13
C SER A 339 -3.17 -14.34 6.75
N SER A 340 -2.03 -13.70 6.43
CA SER A 340 -1.84 -12.96 5.17
C SER A 340 -0.76 -13.53 4.26
N LYS A 341 0.04 -14.50 4.74
CA LYS A 341 1.14 -15.11 3.99
C LYS A 341 0.69 -15.69 2.65
N GLN A 342 -0.30 -16.58 2.68
CA GLN A 342 -0.83 -17.23 1.47
C GLN A 342 -1.35 -16.22 0.46
N GLU A 343 -2.16 -15.25 0.92
CA GLU A 343 -2.67 -14.19 0.06
C GLU A 343 -1.55 -13.37 -0.60
N VAL A 344 -0.43 -13.14 0.11
CA VAL A 344 0.73 -12.43 -0.43
C VAL A 344 1.48 -13.27 -1.46
N GLU A 345 1.61 -14.58 -1.24
CA GLU A 345 2.17 -15.55 -2.18
C GLU A 345 1.34 -15.60 -3.47
N GLU A 346 0.04 -15.86 -3.36
CA GLU A 346 -0.90 -15.88 -4.49
C GLU A 346 -0.93 -14.53 -5.24
N SER A 347 -0.90 -13.42 -4.50
CA SER A 347 -0.79 -12.08 -5.10
C SER A 347 0.51 -11.91 -5.89
N TRP A 348 1.63 -12.43 -5.39
CA TRP A 348 2.91 -12.36 -6.09
C TRP A 348 2.91 -13.23 -7.35
N GLU A 349 2.44 -14.47 -7.25
CA GLU A 349 2.33 -15.41 -8.37
C GLU A 349 1.44 -14.85 -9.48
N TYR A 350 0.26 -14.35 -9.13
CA TYR A 350 -0.65 -13.69 -10.07
C TYR A 350 0.03 -12.55 -10.83
N MET A 351 0.83 -11.74 -10.13
CA MET A 351 1.52 -10.60 -10.73
C MET A 351 2.69 -11.00 -11.66
N HIS A 352 3.26 -12.20 -11.49
CA HIS A 352 4.44 -12.65 -12.24
C HIS A 352 4.12 -13.75 -13.26
N TYR A 353 2.90 -14.26 -13.27
CA TYR A 353 2.40 -15.20 -14.27
C TYR A 353 2.38 -14.54 -15.66
N ASN A 354 2.99 -15.20 -16.65
CA ASN A 354 2.88 -14.82 -18.07
C ASN A 354 1.44 -15.03 -18.49
N SER A 355 0.80 -14.02 -19.06
CA SER A 355 -0.62 -14.14 -19.29
C SER A 355 -0.93 -14.96 -20.54
N ASN A 356 -1.80 -15.95 -20.39
CA ASN A 356 -2.63 -16.42 -21.49
C ASN A 356 -3.75 -15.40 -21.82
N ALA A 357 -3.61 -14.14 -21.41
CA ALA A 357 -4.64 -13.13 -21.64
C ALA A 357 -4.66 -12.78 -23.13
N PRO A 358 -5.85 -12.76 -23.76
CA PRO A 358 -5.96 -12.42 -25.17
C PRO A 358 -5.47 -10.98 -25.40
N LYS A 359 -4.81 -10.76 -26.55
CA LYS A 359 -4.36 -9.42 -26.94
C LYS A 359 -5.56 -8.47 -26.99
N PRO A 360 -5.38 -7.17 -26.64
CA PRO A 360 -6.46 -6.21 -26.66
C PRO A 360 -7.09 -6.11 -28.05
N GLU A 361 -8.40 -6.31 -28.12
CA GLU A 361 -9.14 -6.26 -29.37
C GLU A 361 -9.82 -4.90 -29.53
N LYS A 362 -9.69 -4.28 -30.70
CA LYS A 362 -10.45 -3.08 -31.03
C LYS A 362 -11.84 -3.52 -31.48
N VAL A 363 -12.85 -3.12 -30.73
CA VAL A 363 -14.23 -3.50 -30.99
C VAL A 363 -15.01 -2.25 -31.37
N ASP A 364 -15.89 -2.43 -32.34
CA ASP A 364 -16.87 -1.46 -32.77
C ASP A 364 -18.24 -1.93 -32.26
N SER A 365 -18.97 -1.06 -31.55
CA SER A 365 -20.29 -1.41 -31.00
C SER A 365 -21.30 -1.76 -32.09
N ASP A 366 -21.20 -1.12 -33.25
CA ASP A 366 -22.05 -1.37 -34.41
C ASP A 366 -21.26 -1.00 -35.67
N PRO A 367 -20.54 -1.95 -36.29
CA PRO A 367 -19.71 -1.69 -37.47
C PRO A 367 -20.48 -1.11 -38.66
N SER A 368 -21.81 -1.27 -38.67
CA SER A 368 -22.70 -0.79 -39.74
C SER A 368 -23.13 0.67 -39.55
N SER A 369 -22.93 1.24 -38.36
CA SER A 369 -23.33 2.60 -38.01
C SER A 369 -22.14 3.57 -38.04
N ALA A 370 -22.34 4.76 -38.63
CA ALA A 370 -21.32 5.81 -38.63
C ALA A 370 -21.05 6.42 -37.24
N ILE A 371 -21.97 6.25 -36.29
CA ILE A 371 -21.93 6.85 -34.94
C ILE A 371 -21.47 5.80 -33.89
N SER A 372 -20.91 4.68 -34.35
CA SER A 372 -20.58 3.58 -33.47
C SER A 372 -19.42 3.88 -32.51
N LEU A 373 -19.50 3.31 -31.31
CA LEU A 373 -18.53 3.53 -30.25
C LEU A 373 -17.35 2.60 -30.44
N LYS A 374 -16.18 3.20 -30.70
CA LYS A 374 -14.93 2.45 -30.85
C LYS A 374 -14.22 2.30 -29.51
N TYR A 375 -14.16 1.09 -28.97
CA TYR A 375 -13.50 0.82 -27.70
C TYR A 375 -12.48 -0.32 -27.81
N LYS A 376 -11.74 -0.56 -26.73
CA LYS A 376 -10.78 -1.65 -26.65
C LYS A 376 -11.23 -2.60 -25.56
N ARG A 377 -11.52 -3.85 -25.92
CA ARG A 377 -11.69 -4.93 -24.97
C ARG A 377 -10.30 -5.27 -24.41
N LYS A 378 -10.13 -5.08 -23.12
CA LYS A 378 -8.86 -5.36 -22.43
C LYS A 378 -9.15 -5.90 -21.03
N THR A 379 -8.37 -6.88 -20.61
CA THR A 379 -8.29 -7.25 -19.20
C THR A 379 -7.82 -6.06 -18.36
N ASP A 380 -8.53 -5.77 -17.27
CA ASP A 380 -8.16 -4.69 -16.35
C ASP A 380 -6.88 -4.99 -15.54
N GLU A 381 -6.49 -6.25 -15.53
CA GLU A 381 -5.40 -6.75 -14.71
C GLU A 381 -4.13 -6.75 -15.54
N TRP A 382 -3.09 -6.09 -15.02
CA TRP A 382 -1.83 -6.02 -15.75
C TRP A 382 -1.05 -7.30 -15.59
N THR A 383 -0.56 -7.75 -16.73
CA THR A 383 0.25 -8.95 -16.86
C THR A 383 1.69 -8.53 -17.15
N LYS A 384 2.65 -9.46 -17.07
CA LYS A 384 4.06 -9.18 -17.38
C LYS A 384 4.24 -8.66 -18.82
N ASP A 385 3.33 -9.03 -19.71
CA ASP A 385 3.32 -8.66 -21.14
C ASP A 385 2.94 -7.20 -21.40
N ASP A 386 2.37 -6.51 -20.41
CA ASP A 386 2.04 -5.09 -20.50
C ASP A 386 3.25 -4.16 -20.33
N PHE A 387 4.40 -4.70 -19.91
CA PHE A 387 5.66 -3.94 -19.79
C PHE A 387 6.18 -3.55 -21.18
N ASN A 388 6.31 -2.25 -21.43
CA ASN A 388 6.89 -1.74 -22.66
C ASN A 388 7.51 -0.37 -22.43
N ILE A 389 8.83 -0.29 -22.63
CA ILE A 389 9.64 0.88 -22.32
C ILE A 389 9.19 2.10 -23.13
N ILE A 390 9.02 1.96 -24.44
CA ILE A 390 8.67 3.10 -25.29
C ILE A 390 7.19 3.47 -25.13
N ARG A 391 6.31 2.47 -25.20
CA ARG A 391 4.85 2.68 -25.21
C ARG A 391 4.32 3.24 -23.89
N ASN A 392 4.97 2.94 -22.77
CA ASN A 392 4.55 3.33 -21.43
C ASN A 392 5.56 4.24 -20.72
N MET A 393 6.61 4.72 -21.39
CA MET A 393 7.39 5.88 -20.93
C MET A 393 6.42 7.01 -20.59
N GLN A 394 6.58 7.75 -19.50
CA GLN A 394 5.70 8.88 -19.11
C GLN A 394 6.50 10.16 -18.93
N VAL A 395 5.88 11.33 -19.11
CA VAL A 395 6.56 12.62 -18.90
C VAL A 395 6.91 12.85 -17.43
N SER A 396 6.16 12.25 -16.50
CA SER A 396 6.46 12.25 -15.07
C SER A 396 7.80 11.57 -14.72
N TYR A 397 8.37 10.76 -15.61
CA TYR A 397 9.64 10.06 -15.36
C TYR A 397 10.84 11.00 -15.40
N PHE A 398 10.66 12.19 -15.99
CA PHE A 398 11.66 13.28 -15.92
C PHE A 398 11.84 13.84 -14.51
N ALA A 399 11.00 13.47 -13.54
CA ALA A 399 11.27 13.75 -12.12
C ALA A 399 12.57 13.11 -11.63
N MET A 400 12.99 11.99 -12.21
CA MET A 400 14.25 11.31 -11.85
C MET A 400 15.50 12.14 -12.19
N PRO A 401 15.75 12.53 -13.46
CA PRO A 401 16.88 13.39 -13.77
C PRO A 401 16.77 14.76 -13.07
N LEU A 402 15.55 15.29 -12.90
CA LEU A 402 15.34 16.53 -12.14
C LEU A 402 15.86 16.44 -10.70
N ALA A 403 15.59 15.33 -10.00
CA ALA A 403 16.05 15.12 -8.64
C ALA A 403 17.56 14.91 -8.55
N LEU A 404 18.16 14.18 -9.50
CA LEU A 404 19.61 13.98 -9.56
C LEU A 404 20.35 15.29 -9.83
N LEU A 405 19.84 16.12 -10.74
CA LEU A 405 20.42 17.44 -11.02
C LEU A 405 20.27 18.38 -9.83
N ALA A 406 19.14 18.35 -9.11
CA ALA A 406 19.01 19.13 -7.87
C ALA A 406 19.97 18.66 -6.76
N LEU A 407 20.26 17.36 -6.67
CA LEU A 407 21.28 16.83 -5.77
C LEU A 407 22.68 17.31 -6.18
N ALA A 408 23.00 17.31 -7.48
CA ALA A 408 24.25 17.87 -7.98
C ALA A 408 24.37 19.37 -7.63
N VAL A 409 23.31 20.14 -7.80
CA VAL A 409 23.30 21.57 -7.40
C VAL A 409 23.57 21.73 -5.91
N ALA A 410 22.97 20.91 -5.06
CA ALA A 410 23.24 20.93 -3.63
C ALA A 410 24.71 20.64 -3.29
N PHE A 411 25.33 19.66 -3.96
CA PHE A 411 26.76 19.38 -3.79
C PHE A 411 27.66 20.49 -4.34
N LYS A 412 27.32 21.09 -5.48
CA LYS A 412 28.04 22.24 -6.07
C LYS A 412 28.04 23.42 -5.10
N MET A 413 26.86 23.82 -4.61
CA MET A 413 26.74 24.88 -3.60
C MET A 413 27.49 24.52 -2.32
N GLY A 414 27.46 23.24 -1.90
CA GLY A 414 28.25 22.75 -0.78
C GLY A 414 29.76 22.89 -1.00
N ALA A 415 30.26 22.68 -2.22
CA ALA A 415 31.69 22.77 -2.56
C ALA A 415 32.16 24.23 -2.70
N GLU A 416 31.50 25.02 -3.56
CA GLU A 416 31.89 26.41 -3.89
C GLU A 416 31.81 27.37 -2.70
N PHE A 417 30.81 27.23 -1.84
CA PHE A 417 30.70 28.08 -0.65
C PHE A 417 31.64 27.63 0.48
N THR A 418 32.15 26.40 0.40
CA THR A 418 33.23 25.90 1.27
C THR A 418 34.60 26.47 0.89
N THR A 419 34.75 27.08 -0.28
CA THR A 419 35.98 27.79 -0.69
C THR A 419 35.86 29.32 -0.61
N SER A 420 34.67 29.89 -0.88
CA SER A 420 34.48 31.34 -1.08
C SER A 420 34.51 32.25 0.16
N PHE A 421 34.37 31.70 1.38
CA PHE A 421 34.37 32.51 2.62
C PHE A 421 35.54 32.15 3.53
N ASN A 422 36.69 32.75 3.21
CA ASN A 422 37.93 32.71 3.98
C ASN A 422 37.78 33.56 5.27
N THR A 423 36.91 33.15 6.20
CA THR A 423 36.88 33.74 7.54
C THR A 423 38.04 33.17 8.34
N THR A 424 39.00 34.05 8.66
CA THR A 424 40.30 33.79 9.30
C THR A 424 40.24 33.21 10.74
N GLY A 425 39.20 32.49 11.13
CA GLY A 425 39.01 32.04 12.51
C GLY A 425 38.22 30.75 12.74
N VAL A 426 37.66 30.12 11.69
CA VAL A 426 37.04 28.79 11.83
C VAL A 426 37.72 27.86 10.83
N GLU A 427 38.63 27.03 11.31
CA GLU A 427 39.18 25.91 10.53
C GLU A 427 38.00 25.01 10.12
N ARG A 428 37.66 25.02 8.83
CA ARG A 428 36.63 24.14 8.28
C ARG A 428 37.15 22.70 8.33
N GLN A 429 36.43 21.81 9.02
CA GLN A 429 36.84 20.41 9.15
C GLN A 429 36.44 19.55 7.94
N TYR A 430 35.49 20.01 7.11
CA TYR A 430 34.92 19.21 6.03
C TYR A 430 34.91 19.95 4.69
N VAL A 431 35.55 19.37 3.66
CA VAL A 431 35.56 19.88 2.29
C VAL A 431 34.84 18.88 1.39
N ILE A 432 33.77 19.33 0.73
CA ILE A 432 33.10 18.56 -0.32
C ILE A 432 33.92 18.73 -1.59
N THR A 433 34.27 17.60 -2.22
CA THR A 433 35.10 17.62 -3.41
C THR A 433 34.27 17.84 -4.68
N ASP A 434 34.81 18.56 -5.65
CA ASP A 434 34.10 18.95 -6.87
C ASP A 434 33.68 17.74 -7.72
N GLU A 435 34.42 16.64 -7.64
CA GLU A 435 34.14 15.43 -8.42
C GLU A 435 32.75 14.84 -8.09
N VAL A 436 32.24 15.07 -6.88
CA VAL A 436 30.95 14.53 -6.45
C VAL A 436 29.81 15.17 -7.25
N TYR A 437 29.75 16.50 -7.31
CA TYR A 437 28.67 17.17 -8.03
C TYR A 437 28.80 16.96 -9.54
N MET A 438 30.03 16.90 -10.07
CA MET A 438 30.28 16.60 -11.48
C MET A 438 29.78 15.20 -11.86
N ALA A 439 30.08 14.18 -11.04
CA ALA A 439 29.65 12.80 -11.29
C ALA A 439 28.11 12.67 -11.23
N VAL A 440 27.48 13.25 -10.22
CA VAL A 440 26.01 13.22 -10.07
C VAL A 440 25.33 14.03 -11.18
N GLY A 441 25.89 15.19 -11.54
CA GLY A 441 25.40 16.05 -12.62
C GLY A 441 25.50 15.37 -14.00
N LEU A 442 26.61 14.70 -14.27
CA LEU A 442 26.79 13.91 -15.49
C LEU A 442 25.79 12.75 -15.55
N LEU A 443 25.61 12.01 -14.45
CA LEU A 443 24.61 10.93 -14.37
C LEU A 443 23.20 11.45 -14.63
N GLY A 444 22.81 12.56 -14.00
CA GLY A 444 21.52 13.22 -14.20
C GLY A 444 21.30 13.64 -15.66
N THR A 445 22.34 14.18 -16.30
CA THR A 445 22.33 14.60 -17.71
C THR A 445 22.21 13.42 -18.66
N VAL A 446 22.95 12.33 -18.44
CA VAL A 446 22.86 11.09 -19.24
C VAL A 446 21.45 10.50 -19.16
N ILE A 447 20.87 10.46 -17.95
CA ILE A 447 19.49 9.96 -17.75
C ILE A 447 18.46 10.88 -18.42
N LEU A 448 18.66 12.20 -18.36
CA LEU A 448 17.81 13.16 -19.07
C LEU A 448 17.79 12.89 -20.57
N LEU A 449 18.96 12.71 -21.18
CA LEU A 449 19.09 12.41 -22.61
C LEU A 449 18.44 11.06 -22.96
N LEU A 450 18.65 10.03 -22.15
CA LEU A 450 18.02 8.72 -22.34
C LEU A 450 16.49 8.81 -22.27
N TRP A 451 15.93 9.53 -21.29
CA TRP A 451 14.48 9.74 -21.21
C TRP A 451 13.95 10.62 -22.33
N ALA A 452 14.69 11.64 -22.77
CA ALA A 452 14.34 12.46 -23.92
C ALA A 452 14.25 11.61 -25.20
N LEU A 453 15.23 10.74 -25.44
CA LEU A 453 15.21 9.82 -26.59
C LEU A 453 14.04 8.84 -26.54
N LEU A 454 13.75 8.26 -25.37
CA LEU A 454 12.63 7.33 -25.22
C LEU A 454 11.27 8.04 -25.34
N TYR A 455 11.16 9.26 -24.81
CA TYR A 455 9.93 10.05 -24.96
C TYR A 455 9.76 10.53 -26.40
N LEU A 456 10.83 10.89 -27.10
CA LEU A 456 10.82 11.21 -28.52
C LEU A 456 10.38 9.99 -29.35
N ALA A 457 10.91 8.81 -29.06
CA ALA A 457 10.47 7.56 -29.69
C ALA A 457 8.98 7.29 -29.42
N ARG A 458 8.49 7.57 -28.20
CA ARG A 458 7.06 7.49 -27.88
C ARG A 458 6.24 8.53 -28.65
N PHE A 459 6.74 9.75 -28.82
CA PHE A 459 6.08 10.80 -29.58
C PHE A 459 5.94 10.41 -31.06
N VAL A 460 6.99 9.85 -31.66
CA VAL A 460 6.98 9.39 -33.06
C VAL A 460 6.09 8.16 -33.25
N LEU A 461 6.24 7.13 -32.42
CA LEU A 461 5.54 5.85 -32.59
C LEU A 461 4.11 5.86 -32.02
N HIS A 462 3.84 6.72 -31.03
CA HIS A 462 2.61 6.73 -30.25
C HIS A 462 2.13 8.17 -29.91
N SER A 463 2.19 9.08 -30.87
CA SER A 463 1.79 10.51 -30.73
C SER A 463 0.46 10.73 -30.00
N HIS A 464 -0.57 9.92 -30.30
CA HIS A 464 -1.88 10.00 -29.63
C HIS A 464 -1.78 9.87 -28.11
N LYS A 465 -0.86 9.06 -27.60
CA LYS A 465 -0.65 8.89 -26.15
C LYS A 465 0.04 10.09 -25.52
N CYS A 466 0.93 10.76 -26.24
CA CYS A 466 1.56 11.99 -25.77
C CYS A 466 0.51 13.11 -25.69
N LYS A 467 -0.37 13.20 -26.69
CA LYS A 467 -1.52 14.11 -26.64
C LYS A 467 -2.46 13.81 -25.46
N THR A 468 -2.83 12.56 -25.22
CA THR A 468 -3.63 12.19 -24.03
C THR A 468 -2.94 12.56 -22.70
N GLU A 469 -1.61 12.56 -22.67
CA GLU A 469 -0.85 12.97 -21.49
C GLU A 469 -0.81 14.49 -21.31
N TRP A 470 -0.70 15.24 -22.40
CA TRP A 470 -0.84 16.70 -22.44
C TRP A 470 -2.24 17.15 -22.02
N ASP A 471 -3.28 16.49 -22.51
CA ASP A 471 -4.68 16.82 -22.20
C ASP A 471 -5.08 16.41 -20.77
N CYS A 472 -4.29 15.53 -20.14
CA CYS A 472 -4.56 15.07 -18.78
C CYS A 472 -4.15 16.15 -17.76
N PRO A 473 -5.08 16.74 -17.00
CA PRO A 473 -4.76 17.78 -16.02
C PRO A 473 -3.86 17.27 -14.90
N MET A 474 -3.82 15.95 -14.71
CA MET A 474 -3.01 15.31 -13.67
C MET A 474 -1.54 15.11 -14.05
N ARG A 475 -1.22 15.13 -15.35
CA ARG A 475 0.12 14.79 -15.87
C ARG A 475 0.76 15.92 -16.65
N SER A 476 -0.06 16.76 -17.25
CA SER A 476 0.40 17.89 -18.04
C SER A 476 1.37 18.83 -17.32
N PRO A 477 1.28 19.06 -15.98
CA PRO A 477 2.28 19.90 -15.31
C PRO A 477 3.70 19.31 -15.33
N SER A 478 3.84 17.98 -15.45
CA SER A 478 5.15 17.32 -15.50
C SER A 478 5.93 17.61 -16.79
N PHE A 479 5.32 18.22 -17.83
CA PHE A 479 6.06 18.71 -19.01
C PHE A 479 7.04 19.85 -18.68
N GLY A 480 6.92 20.48 -17.50
CA GLY A 480 7.91 21.44 -17.02
C GLY A 480 9.22 20.80 -16.54
N ALA A 481 9.20 19.54 -16.13
CA ALA A 481 10.39 18.89 -15.56
C ALA A 481 11.61 18.85 -16.52
N PRO A 482 11.48 18.44 -17.80
CA PRO A 482 12.59 18.47 -18.74
C PRO A 482 13.22 19.86 -18.91
N THR A 483 12.40 20.91 -18.99
CA THR A 483 12.89 22.29 -19.14
C THR A 483 13.60 22.81 -17.89
N ILE A 484 13.15 22.40 -16.70
CA ILE A 484 13.85 22.71 -15.45
C ILE A 484 15.21 22.00 -15.41
N CYS A 485 15.28 20.75 -15.85
CA CYS A 485 16.56 20.05 -15.95
C CYS A 485 17.59 20.81 -16.80
N LEU A 486 17.18 21.40 -17.92
CA LEU A 486 18.07 22.23 -18.75
C LEU A 486 18.61 23.44 -17.97
N MET A 487 17.75 24.16 -17.25
CA MET A 487 18.17 25.30 -16.44
C MET A 487 19.13 24.89 -15.31
N LEU A 488 18.91 23.74 -14.66
CA LEU A 488 19.82 23.22 -13.63
C LEU A 488 21.16 22.76 -14.23
N ILE A 489 21.17 22.16 -15.42
CA ILE A 489 22.40 21.82 -16.13
C ILE A 489 23.20 23.09 -16.44
N SER A 490 22.53 24.16 -16.88
CA SER A 490 23.18 25.44 -17.09
C SER A 490 23.83 25.99 -15.81
N PHE A 491 23.13 25.91 -14.67
CA PHE A 491 23.69 26.32 -13.38
C PHE A 491 24.91 25.48 -13.00
N LEU A 492 24.89 24.17 -13.27
CA LEU A 492 26.00 23.27 -12.95
C LEU A 492 27.25 23.55 -13.80
N ILE A 493 27.07 23.87 -15.08
CA ILE A 493 28.17 24.11 -16.04
C ILE A 493 28.77 25.50 -15.88
N HIS A 494 27.98 26.50 -15.50
CA HIS A 494 28.46 27.86 -15.33
C HIS A 494 29.44 27.95 -14.16
N ASP A 495 30.62 28.51 -14.38
CA ASP A 495 31.68 28.68 -13.40
C ASP A 495 32.23 30.11 -13.53
N GLU A 496 32.19 30.88 -12.44
CA GLU A 496 32.62 32.28 -12.42
C GLU A 496 34.16 32.42 -12.41
N GLU A 497 34.91 31.37 -12.01
CA GLU A 497 36.36 31.42 -11.82
C GLU A 497 37.18 30.94 -13.04
N VAL A 498 36.55 30.23 -13.98
CA VAL A 498 37.25 29.60 -15.11
C VAL A 498 37.14 30.45 -16.38
N GLU A 499 38.29 30.92 -16.92
CA GLU A 499 38.39 31.68 -18.18
C GLU A 499 38.03 30.88 -19.46
N ASP A 500 37.34 29.73 -19.36
CA ASP A 500 36.91 28.95 -20.52
C ASP A 500 35.58 29.48 -21.07
N TYR A 501 35.69 30.51 -21.91
CA TYR A 501 34.57 31.17 -22.60
C TYR A 501 33.61 30.19 -23.30
N ARG A 502 34.07 28.99 -23.70
CA ARG A 502 33.25 28.02 -24.44
C ARG A 502 32.19 27.34 -23.59
N LEU A 503 32.50 27.02 -22.33
CA LEU A 503 31.55 26.34 -21.44
C LEU A 503 30.45 27.30 -20.99
N ASP A 504 30.80 28.56 -20.75
CA ASP A 504 29.85 29.61 -20.40
C ASP A 504 28.90 29.95 -21.57
N ASP A 505 29.39 29.98 -22.82
CA ASP A 505 28.53 30.08 -24.02
C ASP A 505 27.50 28.93 -24.09
N ILE A 506 27.93 27.70 -23.79
CA ILE A 506 27.05 26.54 -23.81
C ILE A 506 26.00 26.65 -22.69
N ALA A 507 26.40 27.03 -21.48
CA ALA A 507 25.49 27.26 -20.36
C ALA A 507 24.43 28.31 -20.74
N ARG A 508 24.84 29.46 -21.28
CA ARG A 508 23.95 30.52 -21.79
C ARG A 508 22.88 29.99 -22.75
N VAL A 509 23.28 29.22 -23.76
CA VAL A 509 22.34 28.67 -24.75
C VAL A 509 21.37 27.70 -24.09
N ILE A 510 21.86 26.79 -23.26
CA ILE A 510 21.03 25.79 -22.56
C ILE A 510 20.01 26.49 -21.66
N PHE A 511 20.41 27.53 -20.93
CA PHE A 511 19.53 28.31 -20.08
C PHE A 511 18.37 28.92 -20.86
N TRP A 512 18.64 29.68 -21.93
CA TRP A 512 17.58 30.35 -22.68
C TRP A 512 16.65 29.36 -23.39
N VAL A 513 17.17 28.24 -23.89
CA VAL A 513 16.34 27.15 -24.43
C VAL A 513 15.42 26.60 -23.34
N GLY A 514 15.93 26.38 -22.13
CA GLY A 514 15.16 25.89 -21.00
C GLY A 514 14.11 26.88 -20.50
N SER A 515 14.51 28.12 -20.21
CA SER A 515 13.69 29.15 -19.57
C SER A 515 12.57 29.66 -20.48
N LEU A 516 12.86 29.91 -21.77
CA LEU A 516 11.84 30.32 -22.74
C LEU A 516 10.83 29.21 -22.99
N ALA A 517 11.30 27.97 -23.17
CA ALA A 517 10.40 26.82 -23.31
C ALA A 517 9.52 26.65 -22.07
N HIS A 518 10.08 26.78 -20.87
CA HIS A 518 9.32 26.69 -19.62
C HIS A 518 8.25 27.78 -19.53
N CYS A 519 8.60 29.03 -19.84
CA CYS A 519 7.68 30.15 -19.86
C CYS A 519 6.51 29.93 -20.83
N LEU A 520 6.79 29.49 -22.07
CA LEU A 520 5.76 29.19 -23.07
C LEU A 520 4.84 28.05 -22.63
N LEU A 521 5.39 26.99 -22.03
CA LEU A 521 4.60 25.87 -21.50
C LEU A 521 3.70 26.32 -20.34
N THR A 522 4.21 27.18 -19.46
CA THR A 522 3.45 27.77 -18.36
C THR A 522 2.30 28.63 -18.86
N ILE A 523 2.54 29.52 -19.84
CA ILE A 523 1.49 30.33 -20.46
C ILE A 523 0.43 29.44 -21.13
N ALA A 524 0.85 28.44 -21.91
CA ALA A 524 -0.07 27.54 -22.59
C ALA A 524 -0.98 26.78 -21.61
N LYS A 525 -0.40 26.22 -20.53
CA LYS A 525 -1.16 25.44 -19.55
C LYS A 525 -2.07 26.28 -18.67
N LEU A 526 -1.64 27.47 -18.28
CA LEU A 526 -2.50 28.39 -17.55
C LEU A 526 -3.64 28.91 -18.42
N GLY A 527 -3.38 29.21 -19.69
CA GLY A 527 -4.42 29.55 -20.67
C GLY A 527 -5.47 28.44 -20.79
N GLU A 528 -5.03 27.19 -20.83
CA GLU A 528 -5.92 26.02 -20.80
C GLU A 528 -6.73 25.94 -19.49
N TRP A 529 -6.12 26.17 -18.33
CA TRP A 529 -6.84 26.15 -17.04
C TRP A 529 -7.91 27.23 -16.93
N VAL A 530 -7.67 28.40 -17.52
CA VAL A 530 -8.65 29.50 -17.59
C VAL A 530 -9.76 29.19 -18.60
N GLY A 531 -9.42 28.57 -19.73
CA GLY A 531 -10.35 28.28 -20.81
C GLY A 531 -11.22 27.03 -20.61
N MET A 532 -10.80 26.08 -19.75
CA MET A 532 -11.47 24.79 -19.56
C MET A 532 -12.03 24.62 -18.14
N ARG A 533 -13.15 23.90 -18.02
CA ARG A 533 -13.71 23.54 -16.71
C ARG A 533 -12.91 22.39 -16.10
N HIS A 534 -12.37 22.62 -14.90
CA HIS A 534 -11.70 21.59 -14.10
C HIS A 534 -12.52 21.24 -12.86
N GLU A 535 -12.55 19.95 -12.50
CA GLU A 535 -13.08 19.49 -11.22
C GLU A 535 -12.02 19.60 -10.13
N LEU A 536 -12.43 19.76 -8.87
CA LEU A 536 -11.52 19.84 -7.72
C LEU A 536 -10.61 18.59 -7.60
N GLU A 537 -11.07 17.44 -8.10
CA GLU A 537 -10.29 16.20 -8.14
C GLU A 537 -9.03 16.31 -9.01
N HIS A 538 -9.02 17.21 -10.00
CA HIS A 538 -7.85 17.44 -10.85
C HIS A 538 -6.75 18.26 -10.19
N VAL A 539 -7.04 19.00 -9.11
CA VAL A 539 -6.04 19.84 -8.44
C VAL A 539 -5.05 18.97 -7.67
N HIS A 540 -3.76 19.06 -7.94
CA HIS A 540 -2.74 18.33 -7.16
C HIS A 540 -1.45 19.14 -7.06
N SER A 541 -0.55 18.73 -6.17
CA SER A 541 0.66 19.48 -5.86
C SER A 541 1.56 19.70 -7.07
N GLN A 542 1.61 18.75 -8.00
CA GLN A 542 2.42 18.92 -9.22
C GLN A 542 1.94 20.05 -10.14
N TRP A 543 0.74 20.63 -9.94
CA TRP A 543 0.34 21.86 -10.64
C TRP A 543 1.35 23.00 -10.43
N MET A 544 2.15 22.92 -9.38
CA MET A 544 3.19 23.89 -9.07
C MET A 544 4.40 23.76 -10.02
N ILE A 545 4.64 22.61 -10.66
CA ILE A 545 5.87 22.36 -11.46
C ILE A 545 6.06 23.40 -12.57
N LEU A 546 5.01 23.79 -13.29
CA LEU A 546 5.10 24.78 -14.38
C LEU A 546 5.17 26.22 -13.85
N PRO A 547 4.14 26.75 -13.17
CA PRO A 547 4.15 28.15 -12.76
C PRO A 547 5.19 28.48 -11.70
N VAL A 548 5.41 27.59 -10.71
CA VAL A 548 6.43 27.82 -9.66
C VAL A 548 7.81 27.44 -10.17
N GLY A 549 7.93 26.55 -11.17
CA GLY A 549 9.20 26.20 -11.80
C GLY A 549 9.91 27.38 -12.46
N LEU A 550 9.20 28.46 -12.79
CA LEU A 550 9.79 29.75 -13.20
C LEU A 550 10.74 30.35 -12.17
N SER A 551 10.60 29.99 -10.88
CA SER A 551 11.58 30.40 -9.86
C SER A 551 12.98 29.81 -10.10
N VAL A 552 13.11 28.66 -10.77
CA VAL A 552 14.41 28.14 -11.20
C VAL A 552 15.01 29.01 -12.29
N ALA A 553 14.19 29.49 -13.24
CA ALA A 553 14.65 30.46 -14.23
C ALA A 553 15.12 31.76 -13.54
N ALA A 554 14.36 32.23 -12.55
CA ALA A 554 14.70 33.42 -11.76
C ALA A 554 15.97 33.26 -10.92
N LEU A 555 16.26 32.04 -10.44
CA LEU A 555 17.49 31.72 -9.71
C LEU A 555 18.73 31.80 -10.61
N VAL A 556 18.64 31.23 -11.81
CA VAL A 556 19.80 31.05 -12.69
C VAL A 556 20.05 32.29 -13.57
N CYS A 557 19.00 33.04 -13.93
CA CYS A 557 19.10 34.18 -14.85
C CYS A 557 20.09 35.28 -14.42
N PRO A 558 20.18 35.69 -13.13
CA PRO A 558 21.10 36.74 -12.72
C PRO A 558 22.58 36.35 -12.77
N MET A 559 22.87 35.05 -12.76
CA MET A 559 24.24 34.50 -12.76
C MET A 559 24.80 34.37 -14.19
N ILE A 560 23.94 34.21 -15.19
CA ILE A 560 24.36 33.97 -16.56
C ILE A 560 24.60 35.29 -17.31
N PRO A 561 25.71 35.45 -18.04
CA PRO A 561 25.99 36.67 -18.83
C PRO A 561 25.09 36.80 -20.08
N LEU A 562 25.00 38.00 -20.65
CA LEU A 562 24.25 38.26 -21.90
C LEU A 562 25.06 37.90 -23.16
N PHE A 563 24.41 37.93 -24.32
CA PHE A 563 25.05 37.72 -25.63
C PHE A 563 25.91 38.91 -26.09
N ASP A 564 25.85 40.06 -25.41
CA ASP A 564 26.54 41.29 -25.82
C ASP A 564 27.45 41.76 -24.67
N LEU A 565 28.75 41.85 -24.96
CA LEU A 565 29.83 42.09 -23.98
C LEU A 565 30.06 43.58 -23.67
N ASP A 566 29.47 44.49 -24.46
CA ASP A 566 29.90 45.90 -24.53
C ASP A 566 28.96 46.92 -23.86
N ASN A 567 28.01 46.51 -23.01
CA ASN A 567 27.18 47.45 -22.24
C ASN A 567 26.82 46.91 -20.86
N ASP A 568 26.58 47.83 -19.91
CA ASP A 568 26.11 47.70 -18.51
C ASP A 568 24.78 46.90 -18.32
N ASN A 569 24.53 45.89 -19.14
CA ASN A 569 23.28 45.14 -19.29
C ASN A 569 23.10 44.02 -18.24
N ALA A 570 23.97 43.91 -17.22
CA ALA A 570 23.73 43.04 -16.06
C ALA A 570 22.34 43.29 -15.41
N ARG A 571 21.84 44.53 -15.53
CA ARG A 571 20.48 44.92 -15.10
C ARG A 571 19.35 44.29 -15.93
N GLY A 572 19.58 43.95 -17.20
CA GLY A 572 18.58 43.35 -18.08
C GLY A 572 18.14 41.95 -17.62
N ASN A 573 19.11 41.10 -17.27
CA ASN A 573 18.83 39.75 -16.77
C ASN A 573 18.13 39.77 -15.41
N VAL A 574 18.51 40.71 -14.53
CA VAL A 574 17.83 40.91 -13.24
C VAL A 574 16.34 41.26 -13.44
N LEU A 575 16.00 42.10 -14.42
CA LEU A 575 14.60 42.43 -14.72
C LEU A 575 13.82 41.22 -15.25
N VAL A 576 14.43 40.41 -16.11
CA VAL A 576 13.83 39.15 -16.59
C VAL A 576 13.66 38.14 -15.44
N ALA A 577 14.65 38.06 -14.55
CA ALA A 577 14.58 37.23 -13.35
C ALA A 577 13.42 37.66 -12.44
N ARG A 578 13.26 38.97 -12.21
CA ARG A 578 12.12 39.55 -11.48
C ARG A 578 10.77 39.25 -12.15
N LEU A 579 10.70 39.27 -13.49
CA LEU A 579 9.50 38.87 -14.23
C LEU A 579 9.14 37.40 -13.93
N PHE A 580 10.11 36.49 -14.00
CA PHE A 580 9.88 35.08 -13.68
C PHE A 580 9.49 34.87 -12.21
N GLN A 581 10.20 35.51 -11.29
CA GLN A 581 9.99 35.37 -9.84
C GLN A 581 8.62 35.91 -9.42
N SER A 582 8.24 37.10 -9.88
CA SER A 582 6.98 37.75 -9.49
C SER A 582 5.76 36.88 -9.79
N PHE A 583 5.73 36.27 -10.98
CA PHE A 583 4.67 35.35 -11.34
C PHE A 583 4.73 34.03 -10.56
N ALA A 584 5.93 33.47 -10.38
CA ALA A 584 6.13 32.24 -9.62
C ALA A 584 5.64 32.34 -8.17
N VAL A 585 5.92 33.46 -7.49
CA VAL A 585 5.52 33.70 -6.08
C VAL A 585 4.00 33.79 -5.95
N VAL A 586 3.33 34.54 -6.83
CA VAL A 586 1.85 34.64 -6.83
C VAL A 586 1.23 33.26 -7.01
N MET A 587 1.71 32.50 -8.01
CA MET A 587 1.20 31.17 -8.28
C MET A 587 1.52 30.17 -7.17
N TRP A 588 2.67 30.29 -6.52
CA TRP A 588 3.03 29.47 -5.36
C TRP A 588 2.01 29.63 -4.24
N ILE A 589 1.70 30.88 -3.85
CA ILE A 589 0.74 31.17 -2.76
C ILE A 589 -0.64 30.59 -3.11
N VAL A 590 -1.16 30.89 -4.31
CA VAL A 590 -2.50 30.44 -4.73
C VAL A 590 -2.58 28.91 -4.80
N LEU A 591 -1.62 28.27 -5.46
CA LEU A 591 -1.63 26.81 -5.63
C LEU A 591 -1.36 26.07 -4.32
N PHE A 592 -0.50 26.62 -3.46
CA PHE A 592 -0.28 26.07 -2.12
C PHE A 592 -1.58 26.06 -1.32
N VAL A 593 -2.32 27.18 -1.26
CA VAL A 593 -3.56 27.28 -0.49
C VAL A 593 -4.63 26.30 -0.98
N ILE A 594 -4.88 26.26 -2.29
CA ILE A 594 -5.90 25.36 -2.86
C ILE A 594 -5.49 23.89 -2.68
N ASN A 595 -4.21 23.57 -2.91
CA ASN A 595 -3.72 22.21 -2.76
C ASN A 595 -3.71 21.77 -1.29
N PHE A 596 -3.31 22.65 -0.36
CA PHE A 596 -3.36 22.41 1.07
C PHE A 596 -4.78 22.15 1.54
N LEU A 597 -5.73 23.03 1.17
CA LEU A 597 -7.15 22.84 1.49
C LEU A 597 -7.65 21.48 0.97
N LYS A 598 -7.31 21.13 -0.27
CA LYS A 598 -7.69 19.84 -0.85
C LYS A 598 -7.09 18.66 -0.08
N VAL A 599 -5.80 18.71 0.24
CA VAL A 599 -5.10 17.64 0.99
C VAL A 599 -5.70 17.47 2.38
N VAL A 600 -6.16 18.54 3.01
CA VAL A 600 -6.77 18.53 4.34
C VAL A 600 -8.24 18.08 4.33
N THR A 601 -9.01 18.48 3.33
CA THR A 601 -10.49 18.34 3.34
C THR A 601 -11.03 17.23 2.46
N SER A 602 -10.31 16.83 1.42
CA SER A 602 -10.82 15.91 0.41
C SER A 602 -10.11 14.56 0.45
N HIS A 603 -10.85 13.51 0.12
CA HIS A 603 -10.29 12.18 -0.06
C HIS A 603 -9.43 12.17 -1.34
N ASN A 604 -8.11 12.13 -1.19
CA ASN A 604 -7.22 11.87 -2.33
C ASN A 604 -7.41 10.41 -2.79
N SER A 605 -8.16 10.21 -3.89
CA SER A 605 -8.50 8.90 -4.44
C SER A 605 -7.29 8.12 -4.96
N ASP A 606 -6.21 8.82 -5.35
CA ASP A 606 -4.98 8.21 -5.85
C ASP A 606 -3.80 8.43 -4.89
N ASN A 607 -3.48 7.38 -4.15
CA ASN A 607 -2.35 7.34 -3.23
C ASN A 607 -0.99 7.59 -3.89
N ARG A 608 -0.85 7.29 -5.20
CA ARG A 608 0.43 7.44 -5.92
C ARG A 608 0.88 8.90 -6.03
N LEU A 609 -0.04 9.84 -5.83
CA LEU A 609 0.20 11.28 -5.94
C LEU A 609 0.64 11.93 -4.64
N ARG A 610 0.52 11.23 -3.50
CA ARG A 610 0.73 11.81 -2.17
C ARG A 610 2.16 12.26 -1.94
N HIS A 611 3.14 11.53 -2.48
CA HIS A 611 4.55 11.89 -2.41
C HIS A 611 4.87 13.19 -3.14
N GLY A 612 4.03 13.61 -4.11
CA GLY A 612 4.16 14.90 -4.77
C GLY A 612 3.98 16.10 -3.85
N VAL A 613 3.45 15.93 -2.63
CA VAL A 613 3.22 17.04 -1.67
C VAL A 613 4.55 17.65 -1.18
N PHE A 614 5.66 16.91 -1.25
CA PHE A 614 6.98 17.43 -0.91
C PHE A 614 7.41 18.65 -1.75
N ILE A 615 6.76 18.92 -2.88
CA ILE A 615 6.98 20.15 -3.64
C ILE A 615 6.70 21.41 -2.81
N TRP A 616 5.90 21.33 -1.74
CA TRP A 616 5.69 22.42 -0.78
C TRP A 616 6.96 22.82 -0.03
N VAL A 617 7.93 21.91 0.11
CA VAL A 617 9.26 22.21 0.67
C VAL A 617 10.15 22.83 -0.40
N ALA A 618 10.11 22.30 -1.63
CA ALA A 618 10.94 22.78 -2.73
C ALA A 618 10.64 24.25 -3.11
N ALA A 619 9.36 24.63 -3.14
CA ALA A 619 8.93 25.96 -3.58
C ALA A 619 9.57 27.12 -2.77
N PRO A 620 9.44 27.19 -1.43
CA PRO A 620 10.10 28.24 -0.66
C PRO A 620 11.63 28.18 -0.74
N CYS A 621 12.26 27.01 -0.82
CA CYS A 621 13.71 26.91 -1.03
C CYS A 621 14.15 27.62 -2.31
N ILE A 622 13.53 27.28 -3.45
CA ILE A 622 13.94 27.80 -4.76
C ILE A 622 13.58 29.28 -4.88
N ILE A 623 12.40 29.69 -4.41
CA ILE A 623 12.00 31.10 -4.37
C ILE A 623 12.96 31.91 -3.50
N GLY A 624 13.35 31.40 -2.32
CA GLY A 624 14.29 32.07 -1.44
C GLY A 624 15.69 32.20 -2.06
N MET A 625 16.20 31.15 -2.67
CA MET A 625 17.49 31.21 -3.40
C MET A 625 17.42 32.18 -4.59
N ALA A 626 16.31 32.20 -5.33
CA ALA A 626 16.11 33.13 -6.44
C ALA A 626 16.05 34.58 -5.95
N ASP A 627 15.33 34.84 -4.86
CA ASP A 627 15.25 36.16 -4.22
C ASP A 627 16.63 36.65 -3.79
N TYR A 628 17.40 35.77 -3.13
CA TYR A 628 18.76 36.05 -2.72
C TYR A 628 19.66 36.40 -3.92
N SER A 629 19.65 35.57 -4.98
CA SER A 629 20.44 35.79 -6.19
C SER A 629 20.09 37.13 -6.85
N ILE A 630 18.80 37.41 -7.05
CA ILE A 630 18.34 38.68 -7.64
C ILE A 630 18.76 39.87 -6.78
N CYS A 631 18.58 39.79 -5.46
CA CYS A 631 18.88 40.86 -4.52
C CYS A 631 20.37 41.22 -4.53
N VAL A 632 21.25 40.19 -4.51
CA VAL A 632 22.70 40.37 -4.56
C VAL A 632 23.15 40.93 -5.92
N SER A 633 22.61 40.44 -7.03
CA SER A 633 23.00 40.89 -8.38
C SER A 633 22.52 42.32 -8.69
N ASP A 634 21.34 42.73 -8.21
CA ASP A 634 20.78 44.06 -8.48
C ASP A 634 21.44 45.17 -7.63
N LYS A 635 22.01 44.82 -6.47
CA LYS A 635 22.67 45.75 -5.54
C LYS A 635 21.77 46.92 -5.07
N VAL A 636 20.45 46.76 -5.16
CA VAL A 636 19.45 47.78 -4.75
C VAL A 636 19.27 47.80 -3.23
N LEU A 637 19.24 46.62 -2.61
CA LEU A 637 19.09 46.47 -1.16
C LEU A 637 20.43 46.14 -0.51
N PRO A 638 20.64 46.55 0.75
CA PRO A 638 21.80 46.10 1.53
C PRO A 638 21.81 44.57 1.67
N LEU A 639 23.01 43.96 1.68
CA LEU A 639 23.18 42.52 1.81
C LEU A 639 22.46 41.94 3.05
N GLU A 640 22.43 42.68 4.17
CA GLU A 640 21.70 42.28 5.38
C GLU A 640 20.21 42.06 5.12
N GLN A 641 19.60 42.90 4.27
CA GLN A 641 18.19 42.77 3.91
C GLN A 641 17.96 41.60 2.95
N CYS A 642 18.89 41.35 2.02
CA CYS A 642 18.87 40.15 1.18
C CYS A 642 18.94 38.87 2.03
N ASN A 643 19.86 38.84 3.01
CA ASN A 643 20.01 37.75 3.96
C ASN A 643 18.72 37.52 4.76
N ALA A 644 18.13 38.59 5.31
CA ALA A 644 16.90 38.50 6.09
C ALA A 644 15.72 37.93 5.28
N SER A 645 15.58 38.33 4.01
CA SER A 645 14.54 37.80 3.12
C SER A 645 14.73 36.30 2.88
N PHE A 646 15.95 35.89 2.51
CA PHE A 646 16.31 34.49 2.30
C PHE A 646 16.02 33.60 3.53
N VAL A 647 16.41 34.07 4.72
CA VAL A 647 16.23 33.35 5.99
C VAL A 647 14.76 33.02 6.26
N ASN A 648 13.84 33.94 5.94
CA ASN A 648 12.41 33.70 6.11
C ASN A 648 11.94 32.52 5.25
N TYR A 649 12.35 32.47 3.98
CA TYR A 649 12.01 31.37 3.08
C TYR A 649 12.64 30.03 3.52
N PHE A 650 13.89 30.06 3.98
CA PHE A 650 14.55 28.86 4.51
C PHE A 650 13.79 28.27 5.70
N PHE A 651 13.41 29.09 6.69
CA PHE A 651 12.67 28.60 7.85
C PHE A 651 11.23 28.19 7.50
N MET A 652 10.58 28.82 6.51
CA MET A 652 9.32 28.33 5.97
C MET A 652 9.47 26.91 5.40
N ALA A 653 10.51 26.67 4.60
CA ALA A 653 10.78 25.36 4.02
C ALA A 653 11.07 24.30 5.10
N LEU A 654 11.90 24.63 6.10
CA LEU A 654 12.23 23.74 7.20
C LEU A 654 11.00 23.38 8.05
N PHE A 655 10.13 24.34 8.30
CA PHE A 655 8.89 24.12 9.05
C PHE A 655 7.92 23.22 8.27
N ILE A 656 7.73 23.47 6.98
CA ILE A 656 6.91 22.60 6.11
C ILE A 656 7.51 21.18 6.07
N PHE A 657 8.82 21.05 5.96
CA PHE A 657 9.50 19.76 5.99
C PHE A 657 9.23 19.01 7.31
N ALA A 658 9.32 19.68 8.46
CA ALA A 658 9.02 19.10 9.75
C ALA A 658 7.55 18.62 9.86
N VAL A 659 6.60 19.42 9.34
CA VAL A 659 5.17 19.03 9.27
C VAL A 659 4.97 17.79 8.39
N LEU A 660 5.63 17.72 7.23
CA LEU A 660 5.54 16.56 6.36
C LEU A 660 6.18 15.32 7.00
N CYS A 661 7.34 15.46 7.65
CA CYS A 661 7.96 14.39 8.44
C CYS A 661 7.00 13.88 9.52
N TRP A 662 6.30 14.77 10.23
CA TRP A 662 5.28 14.38 11.21
C TRP A 662 4.12 13.61 10.58
N SER A 663 3.67 14.03 9.39
CA SER A 663 2.60 13.34 8.65
C SER A 663 2.96 11.91 8.22
N THR A 664 4.25 11.57 8.19
CA THR A 664 4.74 10.21 7.88
C THR A 664 4.65 9.24 9.04
N LEU A 665 4.21 9.68 10.23
CA LEU A 665 4.15 8.78 11.37
C LEU A 665 3.17 7.62 11.14
N PRO A 666 3.48 6.40 11.64
CA PRO A 666 2.73 5.18 11.36
C PRO A 666 1.23 5.25 11.62
N TYR A 667 0.83 5.98 12.67
CA TYR A 667 -0.55 6.14 13.06
C TYR A 667 -1.31 7.20 12.26
N ILE A 668 -0.61 8.07 11.51
CA ILE A 668 -1.19 9.07 10.60
C ILE A 668 -1.28 8.50 9.20
N GLY A 669 -0.20 7.86 8.72
CA GLY A 669 -0.19 7.12 7.47
C GLY A 669 -0.41 7.98 6.23
N PHE A 670 -0.14 9.30 6.27
CA PHE A 670 -0.50 10.21 5.18
C PHE A 670 0.16 9.82 3.85
N LEU A 671 1.48 9.64 3.83
CA LEU A 671 2.21 9.21 2.63
C LEU A 671 2.06 7.71 2.32
N GLY A 672 1.29 6.98 3.13
CA GLY A 672 0.89 5.60 2.89
C GLY A 672 2.03 4.57 2.96
N LYS A 673 1.66 3.31 2.75
CA LYS A 673 2.57 2.17 2.51
C LYS A 673 2.58 1.79 1.03
N ASP A 674 2.41 2.77 0.15
CA ASP A 674 2.18 2.53 -1.26
C ASP A 674 3.39 1.88 -1.93
N LYS A 675 3.12 1.16 -3.03
CA LYS A 675 4.20 0.65 -3.89
C LYS A 675 4.96 1.83 -4.48
N PHE A 676 6.27 1.68 -4.60
CA PHE A 676 7.14 2.64 -5.26
C PHE A 676 6.53 3.10 -6.60
N GLY A 677 6.46 4.42 -6.78
CA GLY A 677 6.07 5.06 -8.02
C GLY A 677 7.06 6.15 -8.38
N MET A 678 7.11 6.56 -9.66
CA MET A 678 8.08 7.57 -10.11
C MET A 678 7.88 8.96 -9.48
N GLN A 679 6.82 9.17 -8.70
CA GLN A 679 6.58 10.42 -7.98
C GLN A 679 7.41 10.57 -6.71
N TYR A 680 8.00 9.48 -6.20
CA TYR A 680 8.95 9.54 -5.09
C TYR A 680 10.15 10.44 -5.45
N TRP A 681 10.53 10.49 -6.73
CA TRP A 681 11.56 11.38 -7.24
C TRP A 681 11.23 12.87 -7.05
N ILE A 682 9.96 13.27 -6.98
CA ILE A 682 9.59 14.66 -6.64
C ILE A 682 9.97 14.96 -5.17
N GLY A 683 9.83 13.97 -4.29
CA GLY A 683 10.35 14.07 -2.92
C GLY A 683 11.87 14.19 -2.88
N CYS A 684 12.59 13.41 -3.69
CA CYS A 684 14.04 13.52 -3.83
C CYS A 684 14.48 14.90 -4.34
N PHE A 685 13.76 15.47 -5.31
CA PHE A 685 13.98 16.83 -5.79
C PHE A 685 13.82 17.86 -4.67
N ALA A 686 12.76 17.75 -3.86
CA ALA A 686 12.53 18.66 -2.74
C ALA A 686 13.61 18.56 -1.66
N LEU A 687 14.10 17.35 -1.37
CA LEU A 687 15.23 17.16 -0.46
C LEU A 687 16.53 17.75 -1.03
N GLY A 688 16.76 17.62 -2.34
CA GLY A 688 17.88 18.29 -3.02
C GLY A 688 17.80 19.82 -2.91
N ALA A 689 16.62 20.40 -3.16
CA ALA A 689 16.40 21.84 -3.01
C ALA A 689 16.59 22.32 -1.55
N LEU A 690 16.15 21.55 -0.56
CA LEU A 690 16.39 21.84 0.86
C LEU A 690 17.89 21.75 1.20
N ALA A 691 18.61 20.76 0.69
CA ALA A 691 20.05 20.62 0.90
C ALA A 691 20.84 21.78 0.28
N ALA A 692 20.50 22.19 -0.94
CA ALA A 692 21.05 23.38 -1.60
C ALA A 692 20.78 24.66 -0.77
N CYS A 693 19.56 24.83 -0.29
CA CYS A 693 19.19 25.96 0.56
C CYS A 693 19.93 25.94 1.91
N SER A 694 20.13 24.77 2.53
CA SER A 694 20.94 24.62 3.75
C SER A 694 22.41 24.95 3.51
N ALA A 695 22.96 24.59 2.35
CA ALA A 695 24.33 24.95 1.98
C ALA A 695 24.49 26.48 1.86
N LEU A 696 23.54 27.17 1.22
CA LEU A 696 23.53 28.63 1.18
C LEU A 696 23.36 29.26 2.57
N MET A 697 22.52 28.68 3.43
CA MET A 697 22.34 29.17 4.81
C MET A 697 23.62 29.05 5.63
N TYR A 698 24.35 27.94 5.50
CA TYR A 698 25.66 27.79 6.12
C TYR A 698 26.68 28.77 5.54
N ALA A 699 26.68 28.98 4.22
CA ALA A 699 27.56 29.93 3.54
C ALA A 699 27.42 31.37 4.08
N ILE A 700 26.18 31.81 4.33
CA ILE A 700 25.90 33.18 4.79
C ILE A 700 26.33 33.39 6.26
N TYR A 701 26.13 32.40 7.13
CA TYR A 701 26.26 32.58 8.59
C TYR A 701 27.41 31.84 9.27
N GLY A 702 27.90 30.73 8.70
CA GLY A 702 29.09 30.01 9.17
C GLY A 702 28.97 29.28 10.52
N TYR A 703 27.77 29.14 11.10
CA TYR A 703 27.60 28.47 12.39
C TYR A 703 27.72 26.94 12.30
N ASN A 704 28.36 26.29 13.29
CA ASN A 704 28.50 24.83 13.38
C ASN A 704 27.15 24.08 13.35
N ALA A 705 26.10 24.67 13.94
CA ALA A 705 24.76 24.07 13.90
C ALA A 705 24.19 24.02 12.47
N LEU A 706 24.51 25.01 11.63
CA LEU A 706 24.09 25.08 10.23
C LEU A 706 24.92 24.15 9.35
N GLU A 707 26.21 23.97 9.67
CA GLU A 707 27.06 22.96 9.05
C GLU A 707 26.47 21.55 9.24
N ASN A 708 26.14 21.19 10.48
CA ASN A 708 25.50 19.92 10.79
C ASN A 708 24.16 19.75 10.07
N LEU A 709 23.38 20.82 9.95
CA LEU A 709 22.11 20.81 9.23
C LEU A 709 22.30 20.61 7.72
N MET A 710 23.29 21.27 7.12
CA MET A 710 23.68 21.08 5.72
C MET A 710 24.12 19.64 5.45
N ILE A 711 25.04 19.11 6.26
CA ILE A 711 25.54 17.72 6.12
C ILE A 711 24.37 16.74 6.26
N THR A 712 23.51 16.94 7.26
CA THR A 712 22.32 16.10 7.44
C THR A 712 21.38 16.16 6.23
N ALA A 713 21.14 17.35 5.67
CA ALA A 713 20.31 17.52 4.49
C ALA A 713 20.91 16.85 3.24
N LEU A 714 22.23 16.96 3.03
CA LEU A 714 22.96 16.29 1.95
C LEU A 714 22.91 14.77 2.08
N ILE A 715 23.11 14.23 3.27
CA ILE A 715 23.00 12.78 3.55
C ILE A 715 21.58 12.30 3.26
N MET A 716 20.56 13.00 3.77
CA MET A 716 19.15 12.65 3.53
C MET A 716 18.80 12.67 2.04
N ALA A 717 19.21 13.72 1.31
CA ALA A 717 18.97 13.84 -0.12
C ALA A 717 19.68 12.74 -0.91
N SER A 718 20.93 12.41 -0.54
CA SER A 718 21.73 11.36 -1.19
C SER A 718 21.15 9.96 -0.96
N VAL A 719 20.79 9.63 0.28
CA VAL A 719 20.16 8.35 0.63
C VAL A 719 18.83 8.20 -0.10
N ALA A 720 17.98 9.25 -0.10
CA ALA A 720 16.70 9.20 -0.78
C ALA A 720 16.84 8.98 -2.29
N ASN A 721 17.77 9.68 -2.96
CA ASN A 721 18.05 9.50 -4.39
C ASN A 721 18.59 8.09 -4.67
N GLY A 722 19.55 7.58 -3.88
CA GLY A 722 20.10 6.24 -4.06
C GLY A 722 19.07 5.14 -3.88
N VAL A 723 18.21 5.24 -2.86
CA VAL A 723 17.10 4.31 -2.62
C VAL A 723 16.09 4.33 -3.76
N CYS A 724 15.67 5.51 -4.23
CA CYS A 724 14.75 5.64 -5.37
C CYS A 724 15.36 5.13 -6.68
N PHE A 725 16.67 5.33 -6.88
CA PHE A 725 17.41 4.79 -8.00
C PHE A 725 17.36 3.26 -8.01
N LEU A 726 17.69 2.62 -6.89
CA LEU A 726 17.65 1.17 -6.74
C LEU A 726 16.22 0.61 -6.88
N HIS A 727 15.20 1.31 -6.38
CA HIS A 727 13.80 0.93 -6.64
C HIS A 727 13.45 0.96 -8.12
N THR A 728 13.91 1.98 -8.83
CA THR A 728 13.69 2.12 -10.27
C THR A 728 14.36 0.96 -11.02
N LEU A 729 15.60 0.62 -10.68
CA LEU A 729 16.31 -0.54 -11.25
C LEU A 729 15.65 -1.88 -10.89
N ALA A 730 15.23 -2.08 -9.64
CA ALA A 730 14.55 -3.30 -9.21
C ALA A 730 13.18 -3.45 -9.89
N SER A 731 12.50 -2.35 -10.19
CA SER A 731 11.23 -2.33 -10.94
C SER A 731 11.45 -2.67 -12.42
N LEU A 732 12.53 -2.14 -13.01
CA LEU A 732 12.97 -2.48 -14.38
C LEU A 732 13.32 -3.97 -14.51
N SER A 733 14.11 -4.50 -13.58
CA SER A 733 14.49 -5.92 -13.52
C SER A 733 13.28 -6.84 -13.43
N ARG A 734 12.31 -6.51 -12.56
CA ARG A 734 11.03 -7.23 -12.43
C ARG A 734 10.06 -7.03 -13.59
N ARG A 735 10.36 -6.11 -14.52
CA ARG A 735 9.46 -5.66 -15.59
C ARG A 735 8.09 -5.23 -15.08
N ARG A 736 8.03 -4.57 -13.91
CA ARG A 736 6.77 -4.17 -13.26
C ARG A 736 6.94 -2.91 -12.42
N GLY A 737 5.89 -2.08 -12.34
CA GLY A 737 5.86 -0.85 -11.53
C GLY A 737 6.26 0.40 -12.32
N VAL A 738 7.30 0.30 -13.15
CA VAL A 738 7.73 1.31 -14.11
C VAL A 738 7.57 0.76 -15.54
N PHE A 739 7.25 1.60 -16.52
CA PHE A 739 6.95 1.20 -17.91
C PHE A 739 5.79 0.23 -18.06
N THR A 740 4.89 0.20 -17.07
CA THR A 740 3.62 -0.50 -17.12
C THR A 740 2.49 0.51 -17.32
N PRO A 741 1.37 0.12 -17.97
CA PRO A 741 0.16 0.95 -18.00
C PRO A 741 -0.31 1.24 -16.58
N GLU A 742 -1.19 2.21 -16.36
CA GLU A 742 -1.77 2.47 -15.03
C GLU A 742 -3.08 1.70 -14.79
N GLN A 743 -3.50 1.61 -13.51
CA GLN A 743 -4.59 0.75 -13.09
C GLN A 743 -5.80 1.61 -13.34
N LYS A 744 -6.56 1.26 -14.36
CA LYS A 744 -7.77 2.01 -14.68
C LYS A 744 -8.87 1.49 -13.78
N TRP A 745 -9.27 2.30 -12.82
CA TRP A 745 -10.44 2.04 -11.99
C TRP A 745 -11.20 3.35 -11.80
N GLY A 746 -12.49 3.23 -11.55
CA GLY A 746 -13.41 4.34 -11.38
C GLY A 746 -14.60 3.90 -10.54
N PRO A 747 -15.60 4.77 -10.34
CA PRO A 747 -16.80 4.41 -9.60
C PRO A 747 -17.46 3.12 -10.12
N LEU A 748 -17.54 2.91 -11.43
CA LEU A 748 -18.12 1.68 -12.00
C LEU A 748 -17.29 0.40 -11.78
N SER A 749 -16.09 0.49 -11.18
CA SER A 749 -15.29 -0.71 -10.88
C SER A 749 -15.91 -1.59 -9.79
N PHE A 750 -16.90 -1.11 -9.01
CA PHE A 750 -17.58 -1.96 -8.03
C PHE A 750 -18.25 -3.17 -8.70
N MET A 751 -18.85 -3.00 -9.88
CA MET A 751 -19.52 -4.10 -10.60
C MET A 751 -18.57 -5.26 -10.89
N LYS A 752 -17.45 -4.95 -11.55
CA LYS A 752 -16.42 -5.95 -11.85
C LYS A 752 -15.88 -6.64 -10.60
N LEU A 753 -15.70 -5.90 -9.50
CA LEU A 753 -15.23 -6.46 -8.24
C LEU A 753 -16.28 -7.37 -7.60
N THR A 754 -17.57 -7.06 -7.76
CA THR A 754 -18.66 -7.95 -7.39
C THR A 754 -18.65 -9.22 -8.26
N HIS A 755 -18.46 -9.10 -9.58
CA HIS A 755 -18.36 -10.27 -10.48
C HIS A 755 -17.18 -11.15 -10.07
N GLU A 756 -16.03 -10.57 -9.74
CA GLU A 756 -14.86 -11.30 -9.28
C GLU A 756 -15.11 -12.03 -7.95
N ALA A 757 -15.82 -11.40 -7.01
CA ALA A 757 -16.23 -12.06 -5.78
C ALA A 757 -17.21 -13.22 -6.04
N ILE A 758 -18.12 -13.07 -6.99
CA ILE A 758 -19.00 -14.15 -7.44
C ILE A 758 -18.17 -15.32 -7.98
N ARG A 759 -17.13 -15.06 -8.80
CA ARG A 759 -16.21 -16.12 -9.29
C ARG A 759 -15.52 -16.86 -8.16
N GLY A 760 -14.98 -16.14 -7.17
CA GLY A 760 -14.33 -16.74 -6.01
C GLY A 760 -15.28 -17.67 -5.25
N ASN A 761 -16.53 -17.23 -5.06
CA ASN A 761 -17.56 -18.04 -4.40
C ASN A 761 -18.00 -19.28 -5.22
N MET A 762 -18.03 -19.18 -6.56
CA MET A 762 -18.38 -20.31 -7.43
C MET A 762 -17.40 -21.47 -7.29
N GLU A 763 -16.11 -21.18 -7.16
CA GLU A 763 -15.07 -22.19 -6.95
C GLU A 763 -15.28 -22.93 -5.62
N THR A 764 -15.57 -22.19 -4.54
CA THR A 764 -15.95 -22.76 -3.24
C THR A 764 -17.21 -23.63 -3.34
N MET A 765 -18.21 -23.19 -4.10
CA MET A 765 -19.45 -23.96 -4.31
C MET A 765 -19.22 -25.26 -5.07
N ARG A 766 -18.43 -25.25 -6.15
CA ARG A 766 -18.08 -26.45 -6.93
C ARG A 766 -17.37 -27.47 -6.04
N SER A 767 -16.32 -27.02 -5.34
CA SER A 767 -15.57 -27.86 -4.42
C SER A 767 -16.44 -28.45 -3.30
N SER A 768 -17.42 -27.68 -2.79
CA SER A 768 -18.34 -28.16 -1.76
C SER A 768 -19.36 -29.15 -2.31
N LEU A 769 -19.87 -28.91 -3.53
CA LEU A 769 -20.82 -29.77 -4.22
C LEU A 769 -20.21 -31.13 -4.61
N ASP A 770 -18.97 -31.15 -5.09
CA ASP A 770 -18.29 -32.39 -5.47
C ASP A 770 -18.12 -33.33 -4.28
N THR A 771 -17.81 -32.76 -3.12
CA THR A 771 -17.59 -33.50 -1.86
C THR A 771 -18.87 -33.90 -1.13
N LEU A 772 -20.05 -33.46 -1.57
CA LEU A 772 -21.32 -33.76 -0.90
C LEU A 772 -21.74 -35.22 -1.10
N ASP A 773 -21.94 -35.95 -0.01
CA ASP A 773 -22.53 -37.30 0.01
C ASP A 773 -23.58 -37.42 1.12
N LEU A 774 -24.85 -37.68 0.77
CA LEU A 774 -25.93 -37.86 1.74
C LEU A 774 -25.95 -39.26 2.38
N ASN A 775 -25.15 -40.20 1.86
CA ASN A 775 -24.98 -41.52 2.45
C ASN A 775 -23.99 -41.52 3.60
N ASP A 776 -23.04 -40.59 3.56
CA ASP A 776 -22.16 -40.34 4.66
C ASP A 776 -22.93 -39.68 5.82
N LYS A 777 -22.94 -40.38 6.96
CA LYS A 777 -23.57 -39.90 8.20
C LYS A 777 -22.57 -39.16 9.09
N SER A 778 -21.33 -38.99 8.65
CA SER A 778 -20.36 -38.17 9.33
C SER A 778 -20.90 -36.75 9.49
N ASP A 779 -20.45 -36.07 10.54
CA ASP A 779 -20.81 -34.67 10.72
C ASP A 779 -20.27 -33.83 9.54
N ALA A 780 -19.21 -34.31 8.87
CA ALA A 780 -18.54 -33.63 7.77
C ALA A 780 -19.51 -33.43 6.61
N ALA A 781 -20.24 -34.49 6.25
CA ALA A 781 -21.24 -34.46 5.19
C ALA A 781 -22.36 -33.43 5.48
N ARG A 782 -22.70 -33.22 6.75
CA ARG A 782 -23.68 -32.19 7.16
C ARG A 782 -23.10 -30.79 7.09
N ASP A 783 -21.83 -30.61 7.45
CA ASP A 783 -21.14 -29.32 7.33
C ASP A 783 -20.95 -28.91 5.88
N HIS A 784 -20.55 -29.85 5.02
CA HIS A 784 -20.47 -29.64 3.58
C HIS A 784 -21.78 -29.12 3.01
N LEU A 785 -22.90 -29.68 3.49
CA LEU A 785 -24.24 -29.24 3.11
C LEU A 785 -24.56 -27.84 3.66
N ALA A 786 -24.22 -27.57 4.91
CA ALA A 786 -24.44 -26.26 5.53
C ALA A 786 -23.59 -25.16 4.87
N VAL A 787 -22.32 -25.43 4.55
CA VAL A 787 -21.41 -24.53 3.84
C VAL A 787 -21.93 -24.26 2.43
N PHE A 788 -22.28 -25.31 1.68
CA PHE A 788 -22.87 -25.15 0.35
C PHE A 788 -24.12 -24.29 0.41
N ALA A 789 -25.03 -24.57 1.34
CA ALA A 789 -26.27 -23.81 1.52
C ALA A 789 -26.03 -22.33 1.89
N ALA A 790 -25.10 -22.06 2.80
CA ALA A 790 -24.77 -20.70 3.23
C ALA A 790 -24.19 -19.89 2.06
N HIS A 791 -23.24 -20.45 1.31
CA HIS A 791 -22.65 -19.80 0.14
C HIS A 791 -23.66 -19.64 -1.00
N PHE A 792 -24.52 -20.63 -1.22
CA PHE A 792 -25.55 -20.58 -2.26
C PHE A 792 -26.64 -19.55 -1.94
N ASN A 793 -27.13 -19.51 -0.71
CA ASN A 793 -28.14 -18.53 -0.28
C ASN A 793 -27.62 -17.09 -0.38
N ARG A 794 -26.37 -16.86 0.03
CA ARG A 794 -25.72 -15.55 -0.13
C ARG A 794 -25.54 -15.17 -1.60
N LEU A 795 -25.13 -16.13 -2.44
CA LEU A 795 -25.07 -15.92 -3.89
C LEU A 795 -26.44 -15.54 -4.46
N CYS A 796 -27.53 -16.18 -4.03
CA CYS A 796 -28.88 -15.83 -4.48
C CYS A 796 -29.23 -14.37 -4.13
N ILE A 797 -28.98 -13.93 -2.89
CA ILE A 797 -29.23 -12.54 -2.48
C ILE A 797 -28.38 -11.56 -3.29
N VAL A 798 -27.09 -11.85 -3.44
CA VAL A 798 -26.15 -11.01 -4.18
C VAL A 798 -26.54 -10.95 -5.66
N HIS A 799 -26.92 -12.08 -6.26
CA HIS A 799 -27.41 -12.14 -7.62
C HIS A 799 -28.68 -11.32 -7.80
N ASP A 800 -29.71 -11.54 -6.96
CA ASP A 800 -31.00 -10.88 -7.10
C ASP A 800 -30.87 -9.35 -6.99
N GLU A 801 -30.07 -8.85 -6.03
CA GLU A 801 -29.78 -7.42 -5.95
C GLU A 801 -28.86 -6.93 -7.07
N HIS A 802 -27.87 -7.72 -7.50
CA HIS A 802 -26.98 -7.35 -8.60
C HIS A 802 -27.72 -7.21 -9.93
N SER A 803 -28.59 -8.17 -10.29
CA SER A 803 -29.46 -8.07 -11.47
C SER A 803 -30.38 -6.87 -11.36
N LYS A 804 -30.96 -6.63 -10.18
CA LYS A 804 -31.78 -5.43 -9.94
C LYS A 804 -30.98 -4.12 -10.10
N HIS A 805 -29.70 -4.10 -9.68
CA HIS A 805 -28.81 -2.95 -9.92
C HIS A 805 -28.63 -2.73 -11.41
N GLU A 806 -28.44 -3.82 -12.15
CA GLU A 806 -28.26 -3.80 -13.59
C GLU A 806 -29.52 -3.30 -14.31
N ASP A 807 -30.66 -3.94 -14.10
CA ASP A 807 -31.91 -3.64 -14.79
C ASP A 807 -32.46 -2.25 -14.47
N GLN A 808 -32.51 -1.89 -13.19
CA GLN A 808 -33.23 -0.68 -12.76
C GLN A 808 -32.38 0.59 -12.81
N VAL A 809 -31.06 0.45 -12.76
CA VAL A 809 -30.13 1.58 -12.69
C VAL A 809 -29.13 1.54 -13.83
N ILE A 810 -28.27 0.53 -13.90
CA ILE A 810 -27.10 0.57 -14.78
C ILE A 810 -27.53 0.51 -16.24
N PHE A 811 -28.32 -0.49 -16.65
CA PHE A 811 -28.80 -0.61 -18.03
C PHE A 811 -29.72 0.54 -18.41
N LYS A 812 -30.55 1.05 -17.50
CA LYS A 812 -31.36 2.24 -17.77
C LYS A 812 -30.49 3.45 -18.12
N GLU A 813 -29.50 3.75 -17.28
CA GLU A 813 -28.55 4.84 -17.52
C GLU A 813 -27.72 4.58 -18.77
N PHE A 814 -27.25 3.35 -18.99
CA PHE A 814 -26.54 2.99 -20.21
C PHE A 814 -27.45 3.06 -21.44
N ASN A 815 -28.75 2.82 -21.33
CA ASN A 815 -29.69 2.89 -22.45
C ASN A 815 -29.95 4.35 -22.85
N ASP A 816 -29.99 5.27 -21.89
CA ASP A 816 -30.13 6.70 -22.16
C ASP A 816 -28.95 7.23 -23.00
N TRP A 817 -27.75 6.70 -22.80
CA TRP A 817 -26.54 7.09 -23.53
C TRP A 817 -26.21 6.18 -24.73
N PHE A 818 -26.52 4.89 -24.62
CA PHE A 818 -26.03 3.78 -25.48
C PHE A 818 -27.12 2.69 -25.71
N SER A 819 -28.35 3.10 -25.99
CA SER A 819 -29.55 2.23 -26.14
C SER A 819 -29.38 0.92 -26.92
N LYS A 820 -28.61 0.89 -28.01
CA LYS A 820 -28.41 -0.32 -28.83
C LYS A 820 -27.50 -1.36 -28.17
N HIS A 821 -26.64 -0.97 -27.23
CA HIS A 821 -25.55 -1.81 -26.72
C HIS A 821 -25.91 -2.50 -25.41
N ALA A 822 -26.65 -1.84 -24.52
CA ALA A 822 -27.08 -2.43 -23.25
C ALA A 822 -28.25 -3.42 -23.43
N LYS A 823 -29.10 -3.24 -24.44
CA LYS A 823 -30.28 -4.09 -24.68
C LYS A 823 -29.97 -5.59 -24.80
N LYS A 824 -28.89 -5.96 -25.49
CA LYS A 824 -28.51 -7.38 -25.68
C LYS A 824 -28.30 -8.11 -24.35
N TYR A 825 -27.70 -7.44 -23.37
CA TYR A 825 -27.38 -8.04 -22.07
C TYR A 825 -28.57 -8.00 -21.11
N ASN A 826 -29.52 -7.09 -21.34
CA ASN A 826 -30.76 -6.95 -20.59
C ASN A 826 -31.75 -8.11 -20.86
N ASP A 827 -31.74 -8.68 -22.08
CA ASP A 827 -32.70 -9.71 -22.48
C ASP A 827 -32.40 -11.11 -21.86
N ASP A 828 -31.17 -11.36 -21.41
CA ASP A 828 -30.75 -12.67 -20.86
C ASP A 828 -31.12 -12.85 -19.36
N HIS A 829 -31.46 -11.77 -18.64
CA HIS A 829 -31.65 -11.77 -17.18
C HIS A 829 -32.88 -12.57 -16.71
N GLU A 830 -33.98 -12.56 -17.46
CA GLU A 830 -35.20 -13.32 -17.09
C GLU A 830 -34.94 -14.83 -16.97
N ASP A 831 -34.18 -15.39 -17.92
CA ASP A 831 -33.79 -16.80 -17.93
C ASP A 831 -32.84 -17.14 -16.77
N PHE A 832 -31.95 -16.22 -16.39
CA PHE A 832 -31.06 -16.39 -15.24
C PHE A 832 -31.82 -16.41 -13.92
N HIS A 833 -32.78 -15.50 -13.74
CA HIS A 833 -33.65 -15.48 -12.56
C HIS A 833 -34.43 -16.79 -12.42
N ALA A 834 -35.00 -17.30 -13.50
CA ALA A 834 -35.73 -18.56 -13.49
C ALA A 834 -34.82 -19.75 -13.11
N LYS A 835 -33.60 -19.83 -13.67
CA LYS A 835 -32.65 -20.90 -13.34
C LYS A 835 -32.13 -20.82 -11.92
N ILE A 836 -31.82 -19.63 -11.40
CA ILE A 836 -31.36 -19.48 -10.00
C ILE A 836 -32.49 -19.80 -9.03
N ALA A 837 -33.72 -19.39 -9.32
CA ALA A 837 -34.89 -19.80 -8.53
C ALA A 837 -35.06 -21.33 -8.53
N TYR A 838 -34.87 -21.99 -9.68
CA TYR A 838 -34.88 -23.44 -9.77
C TYR A 838 -33.81 -24.10 -8.89
N PHE A 839 -32.56 -23.64 -8.97
CA PHE A 839 -31.47 -24.16 -8.13
C PHE A 839 -31.67 -23.86 -6.64
N LYS A 840 -32.25 -22.71 -6.30
CA LYS A 840 -32.65 -22.35 -4.93
C LYS A 840 -33.69 -23.32 -4.39
N ASN A 841 -34.67 -23.70 -5.20
CA ASN A 841 -35.66 -24.70 -4.81
C ASN A 841 -35.03 -26.09 -4.60
N LEU A 842 -34.10 -26.51 -5.46
CA LEU A 842 -33.36 -27.75 -5.28
C LEU A 842 -32.47 -27.73 -4.02
N ALA A 843 -31.76 -26.64 -3.76
CA ALA A 843 -30.95 -26.47 -2.56
C ALA A 843 -31.81 -26.49 -1.29
N ASN A 844 -32.97 -25.83 -1.29
CA ASN A 844 -33.92 -25.88 -0.18
C ASN A 844 -34.46 -27.29 0.04
N LEU A 845 -34.73 -28.04 -1.04
CA LEU A 845 -35.18 -29.43 -0.95
C LEU A 845 -34.08 -30.34 -0.37
N LEU A 846 -32.83 -30.10 -0.74
CA LEU A 846 -31.66 -30.80 -0.20
C LEU A 846 -31.50 -30.55 1.31
N LEU A 847 -31.75 -29.33 1.78
CA LEU A 847 -31.63 -28.93 3.18
C LEU A 847 -32.80 -29.39 4.07
N ASN A 848 -33.97 -29.65 3.48
CA ASN A 848 -35.16 -30.00 4.25
C ASN A 848 -35.10 -31.46 4.74
N THR A 849 -34.74 -31.63 6.01
CA THR A 849 -34.61 -32.94 6.67
C THR A 849 -35.93 -33.69 6.86
N ASN A 850 -37.08 -33.02 6.72
CA ASN A 850 -38.40 -33.64 6.83
C ASN A 850 -38.79 -34.43 5.57
N ILE A 851 -38.01 -34.32 4.49
CA ILE A 851 -38.27 -34.97 3.21
C ILE A 851 -37.49 -36.30 3.11
N ALA A 852 -38.10 -37.30 2.45
CA ALA A 852 -37.49 -38.60 2.22
C ALA A 852 -36.08 -38.50 1.60
N LYS A 853 -35.16 -39.36 2.07
CA LYS A 853 -33.75 -39.36 1.65
C LYS A 853 -33.59 -39.52 0.14
N GLU A 854 -34.39 -40.35 -0.51
CA GLU A 854 -34.34 -40.55 -1.97
C GLU A 854 -34.60 -39.23 -2.73
N ARG A 855 -35.55 -38.43 -2.24
CA ARG A 855 -35.90 -37.16 -2.89
C ARG A 855 -34.82 -36.09 -2.71
N ARG A 856 -34.14 -36.08 -1.55
CA ARG A 856 -32.96 -35.23 -1.32
C ARG A 856 -31.77 -35.67 -2.16
N GLN A 857 -31.56 -36.98 -2.29
CA GLN A 857 -30.52 -37.54 -3.17
C GLN A 857 -30.77 -37.17 -4.63
N SER A 858 -32.01 -37.28 -5.09
CA SER A 858 -32.40 -36.84 -6.43
C SER A 858 -32.13 -35.34 -6.65
N ALA A 859 -32.39 -34.49 -5.65
CA ALA A 859 -32.03 -33.08 -5.73
C ALA A 859 -30.52 -32.83 -5.76
N LEU A 860 -29.74 -33.58 -4.97
CA LEU A 860 -28.27 -33.51 -5.00
C LEU A 860 -27.71 -33.94 -6.36
N ASP A 861 -28.20 -35.04 -6.91
CA ASP A 861 -27.76 -35.58 -8.20
C ASP A 861 -28.07 -34.58 -9.33
N THR A 862 -29.25 -33.95 -9.27
CA THR A 862 -29.64 -32.89 -10.20
C THR A 862 -28.75 -31.66 -10.05
N LEU A 863 -28.44 -31.22 -8.82
CA LEU A 863 -27.51 -30.10 -8.57
C LEU A 863 -26.11 -30.41 -9.11
N LYS A 864 -25.56 -31.60 -8.83
CA LYS A 864 -24.25 -32.05 -9.33
C LYS A 864 -24.17 -32.04 -10.85
N LYS A 865 -25.27 -32.37 -11.51
CA LYS A 865 -25.35 -32.43 -12.98
C LYS A 865 -25.52 -31.05 -13.60
N ASP A 866 -26.46 -30.25 -13.11
CA ASP A 866 -26.97 -29.09 -13.83
C ASP A 866 -26.34 -27.76 -13.35
N LEU A 867 -25.86 -27.69 -12.10
CA LEU A 867 -25.27 -26.47 -11.56
C LEU A 867 -23.90 -26.13 -12.19
N PRO A 868 -22.92 -27.05 -12.35
CA PRO A 868 -21.62 -26.69 -12.92
C PRO A 868 -21.70 -26.12 -14.34
N PRO A 869 -22.47 -26.70 -15.29
CA PRO A 869 -22.67 -26.12 -16.63
C PRO A 869 -23.35 -24.75 -16.58
N PHE A 870 -24.31 -24.56 -15.66
CA PHE A 870 -24.93 -23.25 -15.46
C PHE A 870 -23.92 -22.21 -14.97
N LEU A 871 -23.06 -22.56 -14.02
CA LEU A 871 -22.00 -21.66 -13.55
C LEU A 871 -21.04 -21.29 -14.68
N ASP A 872 -20.68 -22.22 -15.58
CA ASP A 872 -19.87 -21.91 -16.75
C ASP A 872 -20.57 -20.93 -17.71
N TYR A 873 -21.86 -21.11 -17.95
CA TYR A 873 -22.66 -20.18 -18.75
C TYR A 873 -22.79 -18.81 -18.09
N PHE A 874 -23.03 -18.75 -16.79
CA PHE A 874 -23.11 -17.51 -16.02
C PHE A 874 -21.77 -16.76 -16.01
N LEU A 875 -20.64 -17.48 -15.96
CA LEU A 875 -19.31 -16.87 -16.12
C LEU A 875 -19.12 -16.20 -17.49
N VAL A 876 -19.65 -16.79 -18.57
CA VAL A 876 -19.60 -16.20 -19.91
C VAL A 876 -20.44 -14.92 -19.97
N HIS A 877 -21.60 -14.89 -19.33
CA HIS A 877 -22.46 -13.71 -19.21
C HIS A 877 -21.73 -12.55 -18.50
N LEU A 878 -21.25 -12.79 -17.26
CA LEU A 878 -20.52 -11.79 -16.47
C LEU A 878 -19.29 -11.24 -17.23
N LYS A 879 -18.59 -12.13 -17.95
CA LYS A 879 -17.46 -11.73 -18.80
C LYS A 879 -17.91 -10.91 -20.00
N GLY A 880 -19.06 -11.23 -20.58
CA GLY A 880 -19.70 -10.48 -21.64
C GLY A 880 -19.96 -9.02 -21.25
N GLU A 881 -20.55 -8.78 -20.09
CA GLU A 881 -20.79 -7.45 -19.54
C GLU A 881 -19.48 -6.70 -19.26
N GLU A 882 -18.52 -7.38 -18.63
CA GLU A 882 -17.21 -6.79 -18.31
C GLU A 882 -16.42 -6.37 -19.55
N ASP A 883 -16.57 -7.11 -20.63
CA ASP A 883 -15.79 -6.88 -21.84
C ASP A 883 -16.45 -5.90 -22.81
N ASN A 884 -17.76 -5.67 -22.68
CA ASN A 884 -18.53 -4.86 -23.62
C ASN A 884 -19.18 -3.62 -23.01
N LEU A 885 -19.64 -3.66 -21.75
CA LEU A 885 -20.27 -2.51 -21.10
C LEU A 885 -19.27 -1.71 -20.28
N ASN A 886 -18.48 -2.37 -19.42
CA ASN A 886 -17.50 -1.69 -18.57
C ASN A 886 -16.51 -0.78 -19.33
N PRO A 887 -15.94 -1.18 -20.49
CA PRO A 887 -15.03 -0.32 -21.24
C PRO A 887 -15.72 0.92 -21.82
N ILE A 888 -16.99 0.78 -22.22
CA ILE A 888 -17.81 1.88 -22.76
C ILE A 888 -18.14 2.85 -21.63
N GLY A 889 -18.69 2.35 -20.52
CA GLY A 889 -19.03 3.16 -19.36
C GLY A 889 -17.85 3.98 -18.86
N ARG A 890 -16.69 3.34 -18.69
CA ARG A 890 -15.48 4.04 -18.22
C ARG A 890 -14.93 5.05 -19.22
N LYS A 891 -15.08 4.82 -20.53
CA LYS A 891 -14.51 5.68 -21.56
C LYS A 891 -15.40 6.87 -21.91
N TYR A 892 -16.72 6.67 -21.90
CA TYR A 892 -17.67 7.62 -22.45
C TYR A 892 -18.60 8.26 -21.40
N LEU A 893 -18.84 7.63 -20.24
CA LEU A 893 -19.66 8.25 -19.21
C LEU A 893 -18.83 9.23 -18.37
N PRO A 894 -19.32 10.48 -18.17
CA PRO A 894 -18.69 11.42 -17.25
C PRO A 894 -18.59 10.85 -15.83
N LEU A 895 -17.53 11.21 -15.09
CA LEU A 895 -17.29 10.72 -13.74
C LEU A 895 -18.48 10.99 -12.79
N GLN A 896 -19.12 12.15 -12.92
CA GLN A 896 -20.30 12.51 -12.14
C GLN A 896 -21.46 11.53 -12.35
N VAL A 897 -21.70 11.12 -13.59
CA VAL A 897 -22.73 10.13 -13.93
C VAL A 897 -22.37 8.76 -13.33
N GLN A 898 -21.09 8.36 -13.42
CA GLN A 898 -20.62 7.12 -12.81
C GLN A 898 -20.84 7.09 -11.29
N LYS A 899 -20.59 8.20 -10.59
CA LYS A 899 -20.89 8.34 -9.15
C LYS A 899 -22.39 8.29 -8.87
N GLN A 900 -23.20 8.96 -9.69
CA GLN A 900 -24.66 8.92 -9.56
C GLN A 900 -25.23 7.50 -9.74
N ILE A 901 -24.69 6.71 -10.66
CA ILE A 901 -25.04 5.29 -10.83
C ILE A 901 -24.77 4.54 -9.51
N SER A 902 -23.57 4.66 -8.95
CA SER A 902 -23.23 3.99 -7.67
C SER A 902 -24.15 4.42 -6.51
N ARG A 903 -24.52 5.71 -6.46
CA ARG A 903 -25.45 6.25 -5.45
C ARG A 903 -26.86 5.67 -5.61
N LYS A 904 -27.38 5.61 -6.84
CA LYS A 904 -28.69 5.03 -7.15
C LYS A 904 -28.73 3.55 -6.80
N VAL A 905 -27.70 2.79 -7.17
CA VAL A 905 -27.53 1.37 -6.80
C VAL A 905 -27.63 1.17 -5.28
N PHE A 906 -26.94 2.02 -4.52
CA PHE A 906 -27.00 1.96 -3.05
C PHE A 906 -28.40 2.27 -2.50
N GLN A 907 -29.11 3.25 -3.08
CA GLN A 907 -30.43 3.69 -2.64
C GLN A 907 -31.54 2.67 -2.89
N ILE A 908 -31.50 1.94 -4.01
CA ILE A 908 -32.54 0.96 -4.36
C ILE A 908 -32.44 -0.35 -3.56
N THR A 909 -31.30 -0.57 -2.90
CA THR A 909 -31.01 -1.80 -2.16
C THR A 909 -31.32 -1.61 -0.68
N ALA A 910 -32.05 -2.55 -0.08
CA ALA A 910 -32.36 -2.48 1.34
C ALA A 910 -31.08 -2.57 2.19
N SER A 911 -31.07 -1.89 3.34
CA SER A 911 -29.91 -1.90 4.26
C SER A 911 -29.53 -3.30 4.73
N GLU A 912 -30.51 -4.17 4.94
CA GLU A 912 -30.32 -5.56 5.36
C GLU A 912 -29.55 -6.37 4.29
N ASN A 913 -29.85 -6.14 3.00
CA ASN A 913 -29.16 -6.80 1.90
C ASN A 913 -27.71 -6.29 1.77
N TRP A 914 -27.45 -5.01 2.06
CA TRP A 914 -26.07 -4.50 2.12
C TRP A 914 -25.24 -5.13 3.23
N GLU A 915 -25.84 -5.55 4.34
CA GLU A 915 -25.15 -6.32 5.38
C GLU A 915 -24.69 -7.70 4.89
N VAL A 916 -25.28 -8.21 3.81
CA VAL A 916 -24.87 -9.47 3.16
C VAL A 916 -23.89 -9.20 2.01
N ILE A 917 -24.20 -8.24 1.13
CA ILE A 917 -23.44 -7.98 -0.11
C ILE A 917 -22.01 -7.50 0.19
N ILE A 918 -21.83 -6.48 1.05
CA ILE A 918 -20.50 -5.91 1.30
C ILE A 918 -19.56 -6.97 1.89
N PRO A 919 -19.93 -7.72 2.94
CA PRO A 919 -19.06 -8.77 3.47
C PRO A 919 -18.85 -9.92 2.48
N TYR A 920 -19.87 -10.30 1.71
CA TYR A 920 -19.73 -11.30 0.66
C TYR A 920 -18.65 -10.90 -0.35
N VAL A 921 -18.68 -9.67 -0.85
CA VAL A 921 -17.68 -9.19 -1.81
C VAL A 921 -16.28 -9.18 -1.19
N ILE A 922 -16.14 -8.63 0.01
CA ILE A 922 -14.83 -8.52 0.67
C ILE A 922 -14.21 -9.89 0.94
N ASN A 923 -15.00 -10.85 1.44
CA ASN A 923 -14.51 -12.17 1.83
C ASN A 923 -14.16 -13.06 0.63
N ASN A 924 -14.88 -12.92 -0.49
CA ASN A 924 -14.64 -13.75 -1.69
C ASN A 924 -13.69 -13.10 -2.70
N LEU A 925 -13.26 -11.85 -2.51
CA LEU A 925 -12.19 -11.26 -3.31
C LEU A 925 -10.85 -11.91 -2.95
N PRO A 926 -10.09 -12.43 -3.92
CA PRO A 926 -8.87 -13.19 -3.65
C PRO A 926 -7.72 -12.32 -3.15
N ARG A 927 -7.70 -11.01 -3.47
CA ARG A 927 -6.57 -10.12 -3.16
C ARG A 927 -6.98 -8.91 -2.34
N HIS A 928 -6.17 -8.58 -1.34
CA HIS A 928 -6.37 -7.43 -0.47
C HIS A 928 -6.53 -6.11 -1.23
N VAL A 929 -5.74 -5.91 -2.30
CA VAL A 929 -5.81 -4.69 -3.12
C VAL A 929 -7.18 -4.54 -3.79
N GLN A 930 -7.84 -5.64 -4.15
CA GLN A 930 -9.20 -5.60 -4.69
C GLN A 930 -10.21 -5.24 -3.62
N ARG A 931 -10.08 -5.79 -2.40
CA ARG A 931 -10.93 -5.45 -1.24
C ARG A 931 -10.85 -3.97 -0.90
N VAL A 932 -9.63 -3.42 -0.83
CA VAL A 932 -9.37 -1.99 -0.63
C VAL A 932 -10.00 -1.17 -1.75
N ARG A 933 -9.82 -1.58 -3.01
CA ARG A 933 -10.41 -0.88 -4.17
C ARG A 933 -11.94 -0.85 -4.11
N TYR A 934 -12.58 -1.97 -3.76
CA TYR A 934 -14.03 -2.06 -3.64
C TYR A 934 -14.56 -1.03 -2.63
N LEU A 935 -13.94 -0.98 -1.45
CA LEU A 935 -14.30 -0.01 -0.40
C LEU A 935 -14.02 1.44 -0.82
N LYS A 936 -12.84 1.72 -1.40
CA LYS A 936 -12.51 3.06 -1.90
C LYS A 936 -13.50 3.54 -2.96
N VAL A 937 -13.96 2.66 -3.84
CA VAL A 937 -14.96 2.99 -4.88
C VAL A 937 -16.31 3.39 -4.26
N LEU A 938 -16.78 2.65 -3.25
CA LEU A 938 -18.02 2.98 -2.55
C LEU A 938 -17.90 4.32 -1.81
N LEU A 939 -16.81 4.53 -1.08
CA LEU A 939 -16.56 5.77 -0.34
C LEU A 939 -16.31 6.97 -1.25
N TRP A 940 -15.71 6.76 -2.42
CA TRP A 940 -15.52 7.81 -3.40
C TRP A 940 -16.85 8.32 -3.97
N SER A 941 -17.82 7.42 -4.14
CA SER A 941 -19.15 7.79 -4.65
C SER A 941 -20.08 8.31 -3.55
N MET A 942 -19.89 7.83 -2.31
CA MET A 942 -20.77 8.07 -1.16
C MET A 942 -19.96 8.28 0.13
N PRO A 943 -19.15 9.35 0.23
CA PRO A 943 -18.34 9.60 1.43
C PRO A 943 -19.21 9.76 2.69
N GLU A 944 -20.42 10.30 2.56
CA GLU A 944 -21.37 10.48 3.66
C GLU A 944 -21.87 9.16 4.26
N ARG A 945 -21.72 8.03 3.54
CA ARG A 945 -22.09 6.68 4.01
C ARG A 945 -20.94 5.92 4.64
N GLY A 946 -19.75 6.52 4.77
CA GLY A 946 -18.55 5.82 5.23
C GLY A 946 -18.70 5.15 6.59
N GLN A 947 -19.42 5.78 7.53
CA GLN A 947 -19.72 5.19 8.84
C GLN A 947 -20.61 3.95 8.76
N GLN A 948 -21.60 3.96 7.87
CA GLN A 948 -22.52 2.84 7.67
C GLN A 948 -21.78 1.64 7.04
N ILE A 949 -21.06 1.89 5.95
CA ILE A 949 -20.21 0.88 5.29
C ILE A 949 -19.20 0.32 6.30
N GLY A 950 -18.56 1.22 7.04
CA GLY A 950 -17.66 0.93 8.14
C GLY A 950 -18.21 -0.02 9.18
N ALA A 951 -19.41 0.24 9.69
CA ALA A 951 -20.07 -0.59 10.68
C ALA A 951 -20.39 -1.99 10.14
N ILE A 952 -20.84 -2.09 8.89
CA ILE A 952 -21.11 -3.37 8.22
C ILE A 952 -19.82 -4.18 8.10
N VAL A 953 -18.75 -3.57 7.58
CA VAL A 953 -17.44 -4.23 7.42
C VAL A 953 -16.91 -4.63 8.78
N TYR A 954 -16.91 -3.71 9.76
CA TYR A 954 -16.44 -3.94 11.11
C TYR A 954 -17.06 -5.23 11.62
N ARG A 955 -18.39 -5.33 11.71
CA ARG A 955 -19.12 -6.46 12.30
C ARG A 955 -18.88 -7.81 11.63
N ASN A 956 -18.65 -7.82 10.31
CA ASN A 956 -18.71 -9.04 9.50
C ASN A 956 -17.37 -9.56 8.97
N VAL A 957 -16.25 -8.85 9.19
CA VAL A 957 -14.90 -9.32 8.82
C VAL A 957 -14.09 -9.69 10.07
N ASP A 958 -13.14 -10.61 9.92
CA ASP A 958 -12.26 -11.00 11.02
C ASP A 958 -11.34 -9.83 11.45
N ALA A 959 -10.80 -9.91 12.68
CA ALA A 959 -10.00 -8.82 13.23
C ALA A 959 -8.72 -8.53 12.44
N VAL A 960 -8.10 -9.54 11.81
CA VAL A 960 -6.88 -9.34 11.02
C VAL A 960 -7.21 -8.61 9.72
N MET A 961 -8.29 -9.02 9.04
CA MET A 961 -8.80 -8.30 7.87
C MET A 961 -9.16 -6.86 8.22
N TRP A 962 -9.91 -6.65 9.31
CA TRP A 962 -10.29 -5.32 9.78
C TRP A 962 -9.08 -4.42 10.00
N GLU A 963 -8.07 -4.89 10.73
CA GLU A 963 -6.86 -4.10 11.01
C GLU A 963 -6.11 -3.70 9.74
N ARG A 964 -6.08 -4.57 8.72
CA ARG A 964 -5.44 -4.25 7.44
C ARG A 964 -6.27 -3.26 6.62
N LEU A 965 -7.59 -3.50 6.54
CA LEU A 965 -8.51 -2.65 5.77
C LEU A 965 -8.58 -1.23 6.34
N ARG A 966 -8.61 -1.07 7.67
CA ARG A 966 -8.70 0.26 8.30
C ARG A 966 -7.44 1.11 8.13
N VAL A 967 -6.29 0.52 7.82
CA VAL A 967 -5.06 1.27 7.51
C VAL A 967 -5.11 1.82 6.09
N GLU A 968 -5.62 1.05 5.14
CA GLU A 968 -5.70 1.42 3.73
C GLU A 968 -6.93 2.27 3.39
N VAL A 969 -7.97 2.17 4.23
CA VAL A 969 -9.27 2.86 4.13
C VAL A 969 -9.71 3.37 5.51
N PRO A 970 -8.97 4.31 6.12
CA PRO A 970 -9.26 4.81 7.47
C PRO A 970 -10.61 5.55 7.58
N GLU A 971 -11.17 6.02 6.47
CA GLU A 971 -12.40 6.82 6.42
C GLU A 971 -13.65 6.00 6.77
N MET A 972 -13.57 4.67 6.67
CA MET A 972 -14.66 3.78 7.04
C MET A 972 -14.66 3.40 8.52
N ILE A 973 -13.72 3.85 9.35
CA ILE A 973 -13.68 3.42 10.76
C ILE A 973 -14.96 3.94 11.46
N PRO A 974 -15.82 3.07 12.02
CA PRO A 974 -17.06 3.52 12.65
C PRO A 974 -16.80 4.16 14.01
N ARG A 975 -17.62 5.13 14.40
CA ARG A 975 -17.61 5.78 15.71
C ARG A 975 -17.65 4.76 16.85
N GLY A 976 -16.82 4.97 17.87
CA GLY A 976 -16.73 4.10 19.05
C GLY A 976 -15.93 2.81 18.86
N ALA A 977 -15.45 2.49 17.65
CA ALA A 977 -14.48 1.42 17.48
C ALA A 977 -13.12 1.81 18.09
N TYR A 978 -12.36 0.80 18.54
CA TYR A 978 -10.98 1.00 18.98
C TYR A 978 -10.16 1.66 17.87
N ASN A 979 -9.38 2.70 18.21
CA ASN A 979 -8.66 3.57 17.27
C ASN A 979 -9.54 4.39 16.30
N TRP A 980 -10.84 4.54 16.56
CA TRP A 980 -11.62 5.56 15.87
C TRP A 980 -11.03 6.94 16.16
N ARG A 981 -10.69 7.66 15.09
CA ARG A 981 -10.37 9.08 15.13
C ARG A 981 -11.50 9.79 14.40
N ARG A 982 -11.88 10.96 14.90
CA ARG A 982 -12.80 11.85 14.21
C ARG A 982 -12.12 12.37 12.94
N TYR A 983 -12.17 11.58 11.87
CA TYR A 983 -12.04 12.12 10.53
C TYR A 983 -13.44 12.63 10.18
N TYR A 984 -13.54 13.95 10.04
CA TYR A 984 -14.75 14.80 9.97
C TYR A 984 -15.29 15.34 11.32
#